data_AF-A0ABD2PQ70-F1
#
_entry.id   AF-A0ABD2PQ70-F1
#
_cell.length_a   1.000
_cell.length_b   1.000
_cell.length_c   1.000
_cell.angle_alpha   90.00
_cell.angle_beta   90.00
_cell.angle_gamma   90.00
#
_symmetry.space_group_name_H-M   'P 1'
#
loop_
_entity.id
_entity.type
_entity.pdbx_description
1 polymer ?
#
loop_
_entity_poly.entity_id
_entity_poly.type
_entity_poly.pdbx_seq_one_letter_code
_entity_poly.pdbx_strand_id
1 'polypeptide(L)'
;MEGILEICMFAVVRMTAINARCKTAFVHQNVTGIDVKAKTRDLRVKINKHLEKVKKLVVEQEGVNKEDINECLNLDSEKLAYYLPNYKTSGTPKAVYQDEYTKHIADLKRDVLTEMKGSGISFAEVGGRFERVWNALMKENFIFSFKNAIDLQVNRGIEKEYHKLLNRFKKKLIEVTNQVKKEIREKEDDFQLADMVKELLGDTIPLLKKEFDEYFDDEPHADIKRDSKATYLRRLTHEMETIPLDQIRRLHECRNVNKFEKVLRNNDQQFEKRFLEECNKIAKKIVEATQKGKEEHFEELFETLKKNYLDESELAISQYRDQPIKNLLEKQLHELYKSVADHTKIFEKYANTKDGSLKQTPFQFDDQHHCKGWLNTLRKRDMKSLKAKYDFSEETFLAELEYVIKTEISVYFETEEFRECGVCELTTDTMVTNIHTTIGNQSDGQPVTECFKRDYAVYMCFEVFLRELIDIKSEINKKFDPEEKINTMKPMLHEVFSNFCDRRSQVSTFFNAFEQALNTSLQSSLIKTKRKEVDLKIEAKFGGMNKEDLINHILLKAAQDEHDACFRKTLNFLENPIEFVRSYILQDAEEIADSESEKWNKEWKSFVDAAETALEKSKLDESEKADVKYSNWIAQISSYLEGKSIVLQDDNLRIFLDFDIDKKAFNQKIKEIADKLKDRSTVLPEDIKTNTLKSIVEQMTKSKIGCTSKCPICGAICDSTDSRHVTNHYSSNHSNICLKHKIVGRNGQLLSLPCANAIALNESKKIFFLDEDLQDFQKWNFKKGIKVKSFWIWFVATYAEQLKNKNEGYALDLDNDFFRTNPTKEAALASLKKPYTFEADPFKSKNHYERITSYCSIQ
;
A
#
# COMPACT_ATOMS: atom_id res chain seq x y z
N MET A 1 48.91 7.70 3.20
CA MET A 1 48.16 8.96 3.19
C MET A 1 46.76 8.75 2.62
N GLU A 2 46.62 7.86 1.63
CA GLU A 2 45.32 7.28 1.22
C GLU A 2 44.59 6.66 2.43
N GLY A 3 43.32 7.00 2.58
CA GLY A 3 42.44 6.65 3.70
C GLY A 3 42.19 7.80 4.69
N ILE A 4 43.25 8.51 5.12
CA ILE A 4 43.14 9.55 6.16
C ILE A 4 42.52 10.84 5.61
N LEU A 5 42.92 11.24 4.40
CA LEU A 5 42.41 12.46 3.76
C LEU A 5 40.92 12.34 3.42
N GLU A 6 40.47 11.14 3.05
CA GLU A 6 39.08 10.78 2.82
C GLU A 6 38.25 10.94 4.10
N ILE A 7 38.71 10.36 5.21
CA ILE A 7 38.06 10.50 6.53
C ILE A 7 37.97 11.97 6.95
N CYS A 8 39.07 12.72 6.80
CA CYS A 8 39.08 14.15 7.11
C CYS A 8 38.10 14.95 6.25
N MET A 9 37.94 14.60 4.97
CA MET A 9 37.04 15.32 4.06
C MET A 9 35.56 15.08 4.38
N PHE A 10 35.19 13.87 4.79
CA PHE A 10 33.84 13.61 5.30
C PHE A 10 33.55 14.39 6.58
N ALA A 11 34.52 14.47 7.51
CA ALA A 11 34.37 15.29 8.71
C ALA A 11 34.16 16.78 8.38
N VAL A 12 34.88 17.30 7.38
CA VAL A 12 34.73 18.67 6.88
C VAL A 12 33.34 18.92 6.31
N VAL A 13 32.75 17.98 5.58
CA VAL A 13 31.36 18.12 5.10
C VAL A 13 30.36 18.16 6.25
N ARG A 14 30.62 17.49 7.37
CA ARG A 14 29.75 17.62 8.55
C ARG A 14 29.94 18.96 9.26
N MET A 15 31.14 19.52 9.19
CA MET A 15 31.41 20.88 9.66
C MET A 15 30.71 21.95 8.80
N THR A 16 30.61 21.78 7.48
CA THR A 16 29.84 22.69 6.60
C THR A 16 28.36 22.70 6.98
N ALA A 17 27.78 21.54 7.29
CA ALA A 17 26.36 21.42 7.65
C ALA A 17 25.97 22.22 8.92
N ILE A 18 26.93 22.53 9.78
CA ILE A 18 26.73 23.35 10.99
C ILE A 18 27.35 24.76 10.88
N ASN A 19 27.72 25.19 9.66
CA ASN A 19 28.45 26.44 9.39
C ASN A 19 29.71 26.63 10.26
N ALA A 20 30.38 25.53 10.63
CA ALA A 20 31.66 25.60 11.31
C ALA A 20 32.76 25.86 10.29
N ARG A 21 33.63 26.83 10.59
CA ARG A 21 34.81 27.13 9.77
C ARG A 21 36.07 26.75 10.55
N CYS A 22 37.02 26.13 9.88
CA CYS A 22 38.34 25.88 10.45
C CYS A 22 39.43 26.55 9.61
N LYS A 23 40.57 26.83 10.23
CA LYS A 23 41.82 27.08 9.51
C LYS A 23 42.58 25.77 9.48
N THR A 24 42.83 25.25 8.28
CA THR A 24 43.45 23.93 8.11
C THR A 24 44.90 24.08 7.69
N ALA A 25 45.80 23.30 8.29
CA ALA A 25 47.21 23.23 7.92
C ALA A 25 47.62 21.77 7.71
N PHE A 26 48.44 21.50 6.70
CA PHE A 26 49.01 20.18 6.48
C PHE A 26 50.42 20.11 7.04
N VAL A 27 50.66 19.20 7.99
CA VAL A 27 51.97 19.00 8.60
C VAL A 27 52.50 17.63 8.21
N HIS A 28 53.44 17.60 7.27
CA HIS A 28 54.11 16.37 6.86
C HIS A 28 55.35 16.14 7.74
N GLN A 29 55.34 15.07 8.54
CA GLN A 29 56.45 14.71 9.40
C GLN A 29 57.47 13.81 8.69
N ASN A 30 58.67 13.69 9.27
CA ASN A 30 59.70 12.72 8.87
C ASN A 30 60.22 12.87 7.42
N VAL A 31 60.31 14.12 6.95
CA VAL A 31 60.83 14.43 5.62
C VAL A 31 62.36 14.30 5.60
N THR A 32 62.93 13.70 4.56
CA THR A 32 64.38 13.52 4.41
C THR A 32 65.05 14.85 3.99
N GLY A 33 66.10 15.28 4.70
CA GLY A 33 66.65 16.65 4.58
C GLY A 33 67.26 17.06 3.24
N ILE A 34 67.46 16.14 2.29
CA ILE A 34 67.90 16.47 0.92
C ILE A 34 66.70 17.01 0.07
N ASP A 35 65.47 16.71 0.48
CA ASP A 35 64.25 17.01 -0.28
C ASP A 35 63.50 18.28 0.17
N VAL A 36 63.89 18.90 1.30
CA VAL A 36 63.16 20.04 1.90
C VAL A 36 63.22 21.31 1.03
N LYS A 37 64.29 21.50 0.25
CA LYS A 37 64.41 22.62 -0.70
C LYS A 37 64.06 22.27 -2.14
N ALA A 38 64.16 21.00 -2.54
CA ALA A 38 64.07 20.58 -3.95
C ALA A 38 62.75 19.87 -4.34
N LYS A 39 62.01 19.23 -3.42
CA LYS A 39 60.78 18.47 -3.75
C LYS A 39 59.47 19.04 -3.18
N THR A 40 59.52 20.18 -2.51
CA THR A 40 58.37 20.83 -1.88
C THR A 40 57.27 21.18 -2.90
N ARG A 41 57.63 21.53 -4.13
CA ARG A 41 56.67 21.85 -5.21
C ARG A 41 55.94 20.61 -5.73
N ASP A 42 56.67 19.54 -6.06
CA ASP A 42 56.08 18.31 -6.61
C ASP A 42 55.20 17.58 -5.59
N LEU A 43 55.60 17.58 -4.31
CA LEU A 43 54.80 17.01 -3.24
C LEU A 43 53.51 17.81 -3.00
N ARG A 44 53.58 19.16 -3.05
CA ARG A 44 52.37 20.01 -3.00
C ARG A 44 51.41 19.72 -4.15
N VAL A 45 51.93 19.58 -5.37
CA VAL A 45 51.12 19.23 -6.56
C VAL A 45 50.44 17.87 -6.38
N LYS A 46 51.15 16.85 -5.86
CA LYS A 46 50.57 15.53 -5.59
C LYS A 46 49.48 15.56 -4.52
N ILE A 47 49.70 16.27 -3.41
CA ILE A 47 48.70 16.41 -2.33
C ILE A 47 47.47 17.15 -2.83
N ASN A 48 47.65 18.28 -3.53
CA ASN A 48 46.52 19.03 -4.09
C ASN A 48 45.74 18.20 -5.11
N LYS A 49 46.41 17.43 -5.98
CA LYS A 49 45.74 16.54 -6.94
C LYS A 49 44.91 15.48 -6.23
N HIS A 50 45.42 14.89 -5.16
CA HIS A 50 44.69 13.90 -4.38
C HIS A 50 43.54 14.53 -3.57
N LEU A 51 43.75 15.71 -2.97
CA LEU A 51 42.72 16.48 -2.29
C LEU A 51 41.56 16.84 -3.23
N GLU A 52 41.85 17.31 -4.45
CA GLU A 52 40.83 17.63 -5.44
C GLU A 52 40.07 16.38 -5.92
N LYS A 53 40.75 15.24 -6.03
CA LYS A 53 40.11 13.94 -6.31
C LYS A 53 39.13 13.57 -5.20
N VAL A 54 39.54 13.64 -3.94
CA VAL A 54 38.70 13.32 -2.77
C VAL A 54 37.53 14.31 -2.64
N LYS A 55 37.76 15.61 -2.83
CA LYS A 55 36.69 16.62 -2.83
C LYS A 55 35.62 16.32 -3.88
N LYS A 56 36.04 15.99 -5.11
CA LYS A 56 35.10 15.66 -6.18
C LYS A 56 34.23 14.45 -5.81
N LEU A 57 34.86 13.40 -5.26
CA LEU A 57 34.15 12.21 -4.80
C LEU A 57 33.13 12.54 -3.70
N VAL A 58 33.54 13.32 -2.70
CA VAL A 58 32.67 13.67 -1.57
C VAL A 58 31.51 14.60 -2.00
N VAL A 59 31.75 15.54 -2.93
CA VAL A 59 30.71 16.39 -3.53
C VAL A 59 29.68 15.54 -4.29
N GLU A 60 30.13 14.59 -5.10
CA GLU A 60 29.26 13.67 -5.83
C GLU A 60 28.46 12.75 -4.88
N GLN A 61 29.08 12.29 -3.80
CA GLN A 61 28.47 11.35 -2.84
C GLN A 61 27.47 12.02 -1.89
N GLU A 62 27.78 13.21 -1.39
CA GLU A 62 27.01 13.89 -0.34
C GLU A 62 26.12 15.00 -0.89
N GLY A 63 26.23 15.32 -2.19
CA GLY A 63 25.44 16.38 -2.84
C GLY A 63 25.72 17.78 -2.28
N VAL A 64 26.91 17.98 -1.70
CA VAL A 64 27.31 19.25 -1.07
C VAL A 64 28.06 20.13 -2.06
N ASN A 65 27.89 21.45 -1.96
CA ASN A 65 28.61 22.36 -2.83
C ASN A 65 30.12 22.33 -2.55
N LYS A 66 30.92 22.19 -3.61
CA LYS A 66 32.38 22.28 -3.57
C LYS A 66 32.85 23.60 -2.95
N GLU A 67 32.15 24.71 -3.21
CA GLU A 67 32.49 26.01 -2.63
C GLU A 67 32.36 26.02 -1.10
N ASP A 68 31.35 25.38 -0.53
CA ASP A 68 31.14 25.33 0.92
C ASP A 68 32.26 24.54 1.61
N ILE A 69 32.69 23.43 1.00
CA ILE A 69 33.82 22.63 1.47
C ILE A 69 35.12 23.45 1.44
N ASN A 70 35.34 24.22 0.37
CA ASN A 70 36.51 25.09 0.26
C ASN A 70 36.49 26.22 1.29
N GLU A 71 35.33 26.85 1.52
CA GLU A 71 35.16 27.91 2.51
C GLU A 71 35.32 27.38 3.94
N CYS A 72 34.83 26.17 4.22
CA CYS A 72 34.98 25.51 5.51
C CYS A 72 36.42 25.11 5.82
N LEU A 73 37.13 24.53 4.83
CA LEU A 73 38.55 24.15 4.96
C LEU A 73 39.47 25.37 5.14
N ASN A 74 39.13 26.47 4.45
CA ASN A 74 39.92 27.70 4.38
C ASN A 74 41.42 27.41 4.18
N LEU A 75 41.72 26.52 3.23
CA LEU A 75 43.06 26.02 2.98
C LEU A 75 43.81 26.95 2.02
N ASP A 76 44.83 27.66 2.54
CA ASP A 76 45.80 28.36 1.69
C ASP A 76 46.85 27.37 1.18
N SER A 77 46.71 26.96 -0.08
CA SER A 77 47.61 26.00 -0.74
C SER A 77 49.06 26.51 -0.90
N GLU A 78 49.28 27.82 -0.79
CA GLU A 78 50.61 28.43 -0.89
C GLU A 78 51.28 28.60 0.49
N LYS A 79 50.49 28.88 1.54
CA LYS A 79 51.03 29.36 2.83
C LYS A 79 51.03 28.37 4.00
N LEU A 80 50.35 27.21 3.95
CA LEU A 80 50.15 26.39 5.18
C LEU A 80 50.43 24.88 5.06
N ALA A 81 51.32 24.48 4.14
CA ALA A 81 51.91 23.14 4.11
C ALA A 81 53.30 23.15 4.76
N TYR A 82 53.40 22.56 5.96
CA TYR A 82 54.62 22.47 6.75
C TYR A 82 55.29 21.11 6.56
N TYR A 83 56.60 21.13 6.34
CA TYR A 83 57.41 19.94 6.14
C TYR A 83 58.42 19.85 7.28
N LEU A 84 58.19 18.92 8.19
CA LEU A 84 59.04 18.71 9.35
C LEU A 84 60.07 17.63 9.00
N PRO A 85 61.37 17.94 9.05
CA PRO A 85 62.41 16.95 8.81
C PRO A 85 62.41 15.87 9.91
N ASN A 86 63.09 14.74 9.65
CA ASN A 86 63.21 13.66 10.64
C ASN A 86 63.89 14.12 11.94
N TYR A 87 63.24 13.88 13.08
CA TYR A 87 63.84 14.07 14.40
C TYR A 87 64.71 12.85 14.77
N LYS A 88 66.02 12.90 14.54
CA LYS A 88 66.95 11.85 14.97
C LYS A 88 67.43 12.07 16.41
N THR A 89 67.10 11.14 17.31
CA THR A 89 67.69 10.98 18.65
C THR A 89 68.98 10.15 18.59
N SER A 90 70.01 10.61 17.89
CA SER A 90 71.33 9.97 18.02
C SER A 90 72.11 10.61 19.16
N GLY A 91 72.56 9.81 20.12
CA GLY A 91 73.35 10.21 21.30
C GLY A 91 74.76 10.70 20.99
N THR A 92 74.92 11.64 20.05
CA THR A 92 76.15 12.42 19.86
C THR A 92 75.83 13.92 19.86
N PRO A 93 76.71 14.77 20.43
CA PRO A 93 76.36 16.16 20.72
C PRO A 93 76.57 17.03 19.47
N LYS A 94 75.46 17.47 18.84
CA LYS A 94 75.35 18.44 17.72
C LYS A 94 75.89 17.92 16.37
N ALA A 95 75.40 18.29 15.19
CA ALA A 95 74.71 19.51 14.75
C ALA A 95 73.96 19.24 13.42
N VAL A 96 73.17 20.20 12.95
CA VAL A 96 72.47 20.30 11.65
C VAL A 96 70.98 19.89 11.65
N TYR A 97 70.60 18.61 11.80
CA TYR A 97 69.18 18.21 11.67
C TYR A 97 68.28 18.68 12.84
N GLN A 98 68.81 18.74 14.06
CA GLN A 98 68.09 19.28 15.22
C GLN A 98 67.82 20.78 15.07
N ASP A 99 68.76 21.55 14.52
CA ASP A 99 68.59 22.98 14.30
C ASP A 99 67.54 23.26 13.21
N GLU A 100 67.54 22.45 12.14
CA GLU A 100 66.58 22.59 11.05
C GLU A 100 65.17 22.16 11.47
N TYR A 101 65.00 21.05 12.18
CA TYR A 101 63.72 20.65 12.76
C TYR A 101 63.19 21.72 13.73
N THR A 102 64.05 22.21 14.63
CA THR A 102 63.68 23.24 15.62
C THR A 102 63.24 24.53 14.95
N LYS A 103 63.90 24.95 13.86
CA LYS A 103 63.49 26.10 13.05
C LYS A 103 62.11 25.90 12.43
N HIS A 104 61.87 24.79 11.73
CA HIS A 104 60.57 24.52 11.11
C HIS A 104 59.43 24.40 12.12
N ILE A 105 59.69 23.84 13.31
CA ILE A 105 58.73 23.82 14.43
C ILE A 105 58.48 25.22 14.99
N ALA A 106 59.53 26.04 15.14
CA ALA A 106 59.40 27.40 15.63
C ALA A 106 58.58 28.27 14.66
N ASP A 107 58.76 28.07 13.35
CA ASP A 107 57.99 28.74 12.31
C ASP A 107 56.51 28.30 12.35
N LEU A 108 56.24 26.98 12.37
CA LEU A 108 54.89 26.45 12.54
C LEU A 108 54.20 26.99 13.80
N LYS A 109 54.90 27.02 14.95
CA LYS A 109 54.35 27.56 16.19
C LYS A 109 54.02 29.05 16.06
N ARG A 110 54.92 29.83 15.46
CA ARG A 110 54.73 31.27 15.26
C ARG A 110 53.50 31.55 14.39
N ASP A 111 53.35 30.80 13.31
CA ASP A 111 52.27 30.97 12.35
C ASP A 111 50.93 30.55 12.99
N VAL A 112 50.86 29.39 13.65
CA VAL A 112 49.66 28.95 14.39
C VAL A 112 49.26 29.98 15.46
N LEU A 113 50.20 30.44 16.27
CA LEU A 113 49.91 31.44 17.32
C LEU A 113 49.47 32.79 16.74
N THR A 114 49.99 33.18 15.57
CA THR A 114 49.60 34.41 14.89
C THR A 114 48.18 34.30 14.33
N GLU A 115 47.84 33.17 13.73
CA GLU A 115 46.49 32.88 13.20
C GLU A 115 45.42 32.74 14.29
N MET A 116 45.82 32.37 15.51
CA MET A 116 44.96 32.28 16.70
C MET A 116 44.75 33.63 17.41
N LYS A 117 45.55 34.67 17.12
CA LYS A 117 45.35 36.00 17.71
C LYS A 117 44.07 36.63 17.14
N GLY A 118 43.09 36.88 18.02
CA GLY A 118 41.84 37.57 17.68
C GLY A 118 40.58 36.68 17.62
N SER A 119 40.69 35.36 17.83
CA SER A 119 39.52 34.47 17.91
C SER A 119 39.04 34.31 19.36
N GLY A 120 38.30 35.28 19.88
CA GLY A 120 37.65 35.17 21.19
C GLY A 120 36.41 34.28 21.10
N ILE A 121 36.50 33.01 21.48
CA ILE A 121 35.36 32.10 21.64
C ILE A 121 35.27 31.72 23.12
N SER A 122 34.08 31.78 23.71
CA SER A 122 33.84 31.37 25.09
C SER A 122 33.81 29.84 25.24
N PHE A 123 34.12 29.33 26.43
CA PHE A 123 34.02 27.88 26.71
C PHE A 123 32.59 27.33 26.51
N ALA A 124 31.55 28.13 26.75
CA ALA A 124 30.17 27.75 26.51
C ALA A 124 29.88 27.54 25.02
N GLU A 125 30.40 28.42 24.15
CA GLU A 125 30.28 28.26 22.70
C GLU A 125 31.08 27.07 22.17
N VAL A 126 32.23 26.74 22.79
CA VAL A 126 32.96 25.51 22.49
C VAL A 126 32.11 24.28 22.80
N GLY A 127 31.46 24.26 23.97
CA GLY A 127 30.54 23.19 24.36
C GLY A 127 29.38 23.01 23.36
N GLY A 128 28.71 24.12 23.02
CA GLY A 128 27.61 24.08 22.04
C GLY A 128 28.06 23.71 20.62
N ARG A 129 29.28 24.07 20.21
CA ARG A 129 29.84 23.61 18.92
C ARG A 129 30.13 22.11 18.94
N PHE A 130 30.70 21.58 20.02
CA PHE A 130 30.96 20.15 20.17
C PHE A 130 29.67 19.34 20.11
N GLU A 131 28.63 19.78 20.82
CA GLU A 131 27.31 19.14 20.81
C GLU A 131 26.68 19.14 19.41
N ARG A 132 26.74 20.26 18.67
CA ARG A 132 26.23 20.34 17.29
C ARG A 132 26.99 19.41 16.33
N VAL A 133 28.32 19.34 16.42
CA VAL A 133 29.14 18.41 15.61
C VAL A 133 28.79 16.96 15.96
N TRP A 134 28.71 16.64 17.26
CA TRP A 134 28.40 15.29 17.73
C TRP A 134 27.01 14.83 17.28
N ASN A 135 26.00 15.70 17.41
CA ASN A 135 24.64 15.40 16.96
C ASN A 135 24.54 15.27 15.42
N ALA A 136 25.35 16.03 14.67
CA ALA A 136 25.44 15.87 13.22
C ALA A 136 26.08 14.53 12.82
N LEU A 137 27.07 14.04 13.59
CA LEU A 137 27.69 12.74 13.37
C LEU A 137 26.77 11.57 13.75
N MET A 138 25.99 11.70 14.83
CA MET A 138 25.09 10.62 15.31
C MET A 138 23.83 10.43 14.45
N LYS A 139 23.39 11.46 13.72
CA LYS A 139 22.20 11.38 12.84
C LYS A 139 22.37 10.46 11.63
N GLU A 140 23.58 10.02 11.34
CA GLU A 140 23.84 9.03 10.30
C GLU A 140 24.53 7.82 10.93
N ASN A 141 24.14 6.61 10.53
CA ASN A 141 24.77 5.35 10.92
C ASN A 141 26.22 5.31 10.42
N PHE A 142 27.12 6.01 11.12
CA PHE A 142 28.49 6.21 10.72
C PHE A 142 29.28 4.91 10.94
N ILE A 143 29.48 4.17 9.85
CA ILE A 143 30.23 2.90 9.89
C ILE A 143 31.73 3.21 9.94
N PHE A 144 32.31 3.04 11.14
CA PHE A 144 33.73 3.29 11.43
C PHE A 144 34.70 2.29 10.77
N SER A 145 34.22 1.33 9.97
CA SER A 145 35.02 0.19 9.47
C SER A 145 35.50 0.30 8.02
N PHE A 146 35.12 1.32 7.25
CA PHE A 146 35.57 1.43 5.86
C PHE A 146 36.96 2.06 5.78
N LYS A 147 37.95 1.26 5.35
CA LYS A 147 39.33 1.70 5.13
C LYS A 147 39.45 2.77 4.02
N ASN A 148 38.45 2.90 3.14
CA ASN A 148 38.47 3.80 1.99
C ASN A 148 37.03 4.22 1.57
N ALA A 149 36.85 5.48 1.13
CA ALA A 149 35.59 6.00 0.57
C ALA A 149 35.11 5.23 -0.67
N ILE A 150 36.05 4.59 -1.38
CA ILE A 150 35.77 3.72 -2.53
C ILE A 150 35.04 2.44 -2.08
N ASP A 151 35.46 1.81 -0.97
CA ASP A 151 34.81 0.58 -0.46
C ASP A 151 33.37 0.83 -0.03
N LEU A 152 33.11 2.01 0.55
CA LEU A 152 31.75 2.43 0.90
C LEU A 152 30.87 2.62 -0.35
N GLN A 153 31.41 3.25 -1.41
CA GLN A 153 30.68 3.44 -2.66
C GLN A 153 30.37 2.12 -3.36
N VAL A 154 31.36 1.20 -3.41
CA VAL A 154 31.20 -0.13 -3.99
C VAL A 154 30.12 -0.93 -3.25
N ASN A 155 30.17 -0.96 -1.91
CA ASN A 155 29.17 -1.67 -1.09
C ASN A 155 27.78 -1.06 -1.22
N ARG A 156 27.63 0.28 -1.23
CA ARG A 156 26.34 0.94 -1.51
C ARG A 156 25.79 0.55 -2.88
N GLY A 157 26.66 0.41 -3.89
CA GLY A 157 26.29 -0.07 -5.22
C GLY A 157 25.79 -1.51 -5.21
N ILE A 158 26.51 -2.42 -4.54
CA ILE A 158 26.11 -3.83 -4.39
C ILE A 158 24.75 -3.94 -3.68
N GLU A 159 24.55 -3.21 -2.58
CA GLU A 159 23.27 -3.18 -1.86
C GLU A 159 22.12 -2.69 -2.75
N LYS A 160 22.34 -1.62 -3.53
CA LYS A 160 21.32 -1.11 -4.44
C LYS A 160 20.90 -2.15 -5.49
N GLU A 161 21.87 -2.85 -6.08
CA GLU A 161 21.58 -3.85 -7.11
C GLU A 161 20.98 -5.13 -6.52
N TYR A 162 21.45 -5.55 -5.34
CA TYR A 162 20.84 -6.62 -4.54
C TYR A 162 19.34 -6.36 -4.31
N HIS A 163 18.99 -5.19 -3.79
CA HIS A 163 17.59 -4.83 -3.51
C HIS A 163 16.75 -4.73 -4.79
N LYS A 164 17.33 -4.23 -5.89
CA LYS A 164 16.66 -4.18 -7.20
C LYS A 164 16.28 -5.59 -7.69
N LEU A 165 17.20 -6.54 -7.61
CA LEU A 165 16.96 -7.93 -8.03
C LEU A 165 16.00 -8.65 -7.09
N LEU A 166 16.15 -8.49 -5.77
CA LEU A 166 15.23 -9.04 -4.79
C LEU A 166 13.80 -8.50 -4.98
N ASN A 167 13.65 -7.21 -5.28
CA ASN A 167 12.34 -6.62 -5.57
C ASN A 167 11.73 -7.14 -6.88
N ARG A 168 12.54 -7.38 -7.93
CA ARG A 168 12.07 -8.06 -9.15
C ARG A 168 11.58 -9.47 -8.85
N PHE A 169 12.31 -10.22 -8.03
CA PHE A 169 11.91 -11.54 -7.57
C PHE A 169 10.59 -11.51 -6.80
N LYS A 170 10.47 -10.63 -5.80
CA LYS A 170 9.23 -10.46 -5.01
C LYS A 170 8.02 -10.12 -5.90
N LYS A 171 8.19 -9.21 -6.87
CA LYS A 171 7.14 -8.90 -7.85
C LYS A 171 6.73 -10.13 -8.65
N LYS A 172 7.70 -10.91 -9.14
CA LYS A 172 7.40 -12.13 -9.89
C LYS A 172 6.69 -13.17 -9.03
N LEU A 173 7.11 -13.33 -7.78
CA LEU A 173 6.46 -14.22 -6.83
C LEU A 173 5.00 -13.83 -6.58
N ILE A 174 4.69 -12.53 -6.47
CA ILE A 174 3.30 -12.04 -6.36
C ILE A 174 2.47 -12.42 -7.59
N GLU A 175 3.01 -12.27 -8.80
CA GLU A 175 2.33 -12.72 -10.04
C GLU A 175 2.04 -14.23 -10.00
N VAL A 176 3.03 -15.03 -9.61
CA VAL A 176 2.89 -16.49 -9.47
C VAL A 176 1.85 -16.83 -8.42
N THR A 177 1.89 -16.20 -7.24
CA THR A 177 0.90 -16.39 -6.17
C THR A 177 -0.52 -16.09 -6.66
N ASN A 178 -0.72 -14.99 -7.41
CA ASN A 178 -2.02 -14.64 -7.96
C ASN A 178 -2.51 -15.66 -8.99
N GLN A 179 -1.61 -16.17 -9.84
CA GLN A 179 -1.93 -17.23 -10.80
C GLN A 179 -2.33 -18.52 -10.08
N VAL A 180 -1.59 -18.93 -9.05
CA VAL A 180 -1.91 -20.12 -8.25
C VAL A 180 -3.22 -19.95 -7.50
N LYS A 181 -3.50 -18.77 -6.91
CA LYS A 181 -4.80 -18.46 -6.29
C LYS A 181 -5.97 -18.62 -7.26
N LYS A 182 -5.81 -18.18 -8.51
CA LYS A 182 -6.83 -18.36 -9.55
C LYS A 182 -7.07 -19.85 -9.83
N GLU A 183 -6.00 -20.61 -9.99
CA GLU A 183 -6.05 -22.06 -10.25
C GLU A 183 -6.68 -22.83 -9.07
N ILE A 184 -6.41 -22.42 -7.82
CA ILE A 184 -7.08 -22.96 -6.63
C ILE A 184 -8.59 -22.75 -6.68
N ARG A 185 -9.06 -21.59 -7.17
CA ARG A 185 -10.50 -21.30 -7.31
C ARG A 185 -11.13 -22.18 -8.40
N GLU A 186 -10.46 -22.30 -9.54
CA GLU A 186 -10.98 -22.92 -10.77
C GLU A 186 -10.90 -24.46 -10.78
N LYS A 187 -9.84 -25.08 -10.26
CA LYS A 187 -9.63 -26.54 -10.33
C LYS A 187 -10.24 -27.30 -9.14
N GLU A 188 -10.65 -28.55 -9.39
CA GLU A 188 -11.18 -29.47 -8.38
C GLU A 188 -10.09 -30.37 -7.74
N ASP A 189 -9.00 -30.65 -8.46
CA ASP A 189 -7.97 -31.59 -8.02
C ASP A 189 -6.89 -30.99 -7.08
N ASP A 190 -6.39 -31.84 -6.17
CA ASP A 190 -5.29 -31.53 -5.25
C ASP A 190 -3.93 -31.59 -5.98
N PHE A 191 -3.61 -30.55 -6.74
CA PHE A 191 -2.29 -30.43 -7.38
C PHE A 191 -1.18 -30.01 -6.39
N GLN A 192 0.07 -30.42 -6.62
CA GLN A 192 1.21 -30.07 -5.77
C GLN A 192 1.56 -28.57 -5.91
N LEU A 193 1.20 -27.76 -4.91
CA LEU A 193 1.43 -26.31 -4.92
C LEU A 193 2.92 -25.96 -5.01
N ALA A 194 3.77 -26.74 -4.34
CA ALA A 194 5.21 -26.53 -4.37
C ALA A 194 5.81 -26.70 -5.77
N ASP A 195 5.39 -27.73 -6.50
CA ASP A 195 5.87 -28.00 -7.86
C ASP A 195 5.43 -26.92 -8.83
N MET A 196 4.16 -26.49 -8.74
CA MET A 196 3.63 -25.42 -9.59
C MET A 196 4.32 -24.07 -9.34
N VAL A 197 4.54 -23.69 -8.08
CA VAL A 197 5.28 -22.46 -7.75
C VAL A 197 6.72 -22.55 -8.26
N LYS A 198 7.36 -23.72 -8.08
CA LYS A 198 8.73 -23.95 -8.55
C LYS A 198 8.84 -23.90 -10.07
N GLU A 199 7.89 -24.46 -10.80
CA GLU A 199 7.84 -24.42 -12.26
C GLU A 199 7.67 -22.98 -12.77
N LEU A 200 6.71 -22.23 -12.19
CA LEU A 200 6.44 -20.85 -12.57
C LEU A 200 7.58 -19.87 -12.23
N LEU A 201 8.41 -20.21 -11.24
CA LEU A 201 9.63 -19.47 -10.87
C LEU A 201 10.90 -19.99 -11.56
N GLY A 202 10.82 -21.12 -12.27
CA GLY A 202 11.95 -21.91 -12.73
C GLY A 202 12.98 -21.12 -13.53
N ASP A 203 12.52 -20.25 -14.42
CA ASP A 203 13.39 -19.41 -15.25
C ASP A 203 13.87 -18.13 -14.54
N THR A 204 13.12 -17.66 -13.55
CA THR A 204 13.37 -16.36 -12.90
C THR A 204 14.54 -16.43 -11.93
N ILE A 205 14.61 -17.47 -11.09
CA ILE A 205 15.65 -17.59 -10.07
C ILE A 205 17.05 -17.70 -10.71
N PRO A 206 17.29 -18.59 -11.70
CA PRO A 206 18.59 -18.67 -12.37
C PRO A 206 18.97 -17.39 -13.10
N LEU A 207 18.01 -16.75 -13.77
CA LEU A 207 18.23 -15.51 -14.50
C LEU A 207 18.67 -14.37 -13.58
N LEU A 208 17.99 -14.15 -12.45
CA LEU A 208 18.36 -13.11 -11.50
C LEU A 208 19.70 -13.40 -10.79
N LYS A 209 19.98 -14.66 -10.48
CA LYS A 209 21.30 -15.07 -9.95
C LYS A 209 22.41 -14.76 -10.96
N LYS A 210 22.19 -15.05 -12.24
CA LYS A 210 23.14 -14.76 -13.32
C LYS A 210 23.36 -13.26 -13.52
N GLU A 211 22.27 -12.47 -13.57
CA GLU A 211 22.37 -11.01 -13.66
C GLU A 211 23.15 -10.42 -12.46
N PHE A 212 22.94 -10.96 -11.25
CA PHE A 212 23.71 -10.49 -10.10
C PHE A 212 25.18 -10.88 -10.19
N ASP A 213 25.48 -12.09 -10.69
CA ASP A 213 26.85 -12.58 -10.88
C ASP A 213 27.63 -11.71 -11.87
N GLU A 214 27.01 -11.36 -12.99
CA GLU A 214 27.56 -10.48 -14.04
C GLU A 214 27.89 -9.07 -13.51
N TYR A 215 27.07 -8.52 -12.61
CA TYR A 215 27.31 -7.20 -11.99
C TYR A 215 28.63 -7.11 -11.19
N PHE A 216 29.11 -8.24 -10.65
CA PHE A 216 30.40 -8.28 -9.96
C PHE A 216 31.60 -8.25 -10.92
N ASP A 217 31.39 -8.66 -12.17
CA ASP A 217 32.42 -8.71 -13.20
C ASP A 217 32.47 -7.41 -14.04
N ASP A 218 31.49 -6.50 -13.90
CA ASP A 218 31.46 -5.17 -14.52
C ASP A 218 32.46 -4.18 -13.89
N GLU A 219 33.26 -3.52 -14.74
CA GLU A 219 34.12 -2.37 -14.35
C GLU A 219 33.28 -1.09 -14.12
N PRO A 220 33.63 -0.21 -13.15
CA PRO A 220 34.87 -0.16 -12.36
C PRO A 220 34.81 -0.88 -11.00
N HIS A 221 36.00 -1.15 -10.44
CA HIS A 221 36.22 -1.75 -9.09
C HIS A 221 35.84 -3.23 -8.93
N ALA A 222 35.92 -4.03 -10.00
CA ALA A 222 35.66 -5.47 -9.97
C ALA A 222 36.46 -6.21 -8.89
N ASP A 223 37.70 -5.77 -8.62
CA ASP A 223 38.57 -6.36 -7.60
C ASP A 223 38.00 -6.23 -6.18
N ILE A 224 37.41 -5.07 -5.86
CA ILE A 224 36.81 -4.77 -4.54
C ILE A 224 35.45 -5.47 -4.40
N LYS A 225 34.68 -5.53 -5.49
CA LYS A 225 33.40 -6.24 -5.55
C LYS A 225 33.58 -7.75 -5.30
N ARG A 226 34.66 -8.35 -5.84
CA ARG A 226 34.94 -9.80 -5.77
C ARG A 226 35.00 -10.34 -4.34
N ASP A 227 35.53 -9.56 -3.40
CA ASP A 227 35.65 -9.95 -1.98
C ASP A 227 34.28 -10.11 -1.28
N SER A 228 33.25 -9.39 -1.75
CA SER A 228 31.90 -9.41 -1.16
C SER A 228 30.90 -10.26 -1.97
N LYS A 229 31.27 -10.68 -3.18
CA LYS A 229 30.47 -11.48 -4.13
C LYS A 229 29.83 -12.71 -3.50
N ALA A 230 30.63 -13.55 -2.84
CA ALA A 230 30.16 -14.80 -2.25
C ALA A 230 29.10 -14.58 -1.15
N THR A 231 29.27 -13.54 -0.32
CA THR A 231 28.36 -13.20 0.77
C THR A 231 27.00 -12.76 0.25
N TYR A 232 26.98 -11.84 -0.71
CA TYR A 232 25.74 -11.30 -1.27
C TYR A 232 24.99 -12.31 -2.16
N LEU A 233 25.70 -13.13 -2.95
CA LEU A 233 25.08 -14.19 -3.73
C LEU A 233 24.44 -15.27 -2.84
N ARG A 234 25.11 -15.64 -1.74
CA ARG A 234 24.55 -16.56 -0.75
C ARG A 234 23.29 -15.98 -0.10
N ARG A 235 23.32 -14.70 0.27
CA ARG A 235 22.17 -14.00 0.85
C ARG A 235 21.00 -13.95 -0.13
N LEU A 236 21.22 -13.55 -1.38
CA LEU A 236 20.17 -13.51 -2.41
C LEU A 236 19.56 -14.89 -2.67
N THR A 237 20.41 -15.93 -2.72
CA THR A 237 19.98 -17.31 -2.89
C THR A 237 19.08 -17.76 -1.74
N HIS A 238 19.48 -17.47 -0.49
CA HIS A 238 18.70 -17.80 0.68
C HIS A 238 17.30 -17.19 0.63
N GLU A 239 17.20 -15.87 0.37
CA GLU A 239 15.90 -15.18 0.22
C GLU A 239 15.05 -15.77 -0.90
N MET A 240 15.66 -16.12 -2.04
CA MET A 240 14.94 -16.71 -3.18
C MET A 240 14.44 -18.14 -2.92
N GLU A 241 14.97 -18.83 -1.91
CA GLU A 241 14.56 -20.16 -1.50
C GLU A 241 13.56 -20.11 -0.34
N THR A 242 13.70 -19.18 0.60
CA THR A 242 12.84 -19.07 1.78
C THR A 242 11.49 -18.40 1.48
N ILE A 243 11.48 -17.29 0.73
CA ILE A 243 10.25 -16.53 0.47
C ILE A 243 9.22 -17.36 -0.34
N PRO A 244 9.57 -18.18 -1.34
CA PRO A 244 8.57 -19.03 -2.00
C PRO A 244 7.97 -20.11 -1.09
N LEU A 245 8.76 -20.70 -0.20
CA LEU A 245 8.27 -21.68 0.77
C LEU A 245 7.21 -21.08 1.68
N ASP A 246 7.39 -19.81 2.08
CA ASP A 246 6.38 -19.02 2.78
C ASP A 246 5.07 -18.94 2.02
N GLN A 247 5.15 -18.47 0.78
CA GLN A 247 3.97 -18.27 -0.07
C GLN A 247 3.24 -19.58 -0.38
N ILE A 248 3.97 -20.69 -0.55
CA ILE A 248 3.36 -22.02 -0.73
C ILE A 248 2.51 -22.40 0.48
N ARG A 249 2.97 -22.15 1.71
CA ARG A 249 2.19 -22.45 2.93
C ARG A 249 0.90 -21.62 2.99
N ARG A 250 0.95 -20.32 2.66
CA ARG A 250 -0.24 -19.45 2.56
C ARG A 250 -1.24 -19.95 1.51
N LEU A 251 -0.74 -20.45 0.38
CA LEU A 251 -1.58 -21.02 -0.68
C LEU A 251 -2.27 -22.32 -0.25
N HIS A 252 -1.67 -23.12 0.64
CA HIS A 252 -2.33 -24.30 1.21
C HIS A 252 -3.55 -23.93 2.07
N GLU A 253 -3.45 -22.88 2.89
CA GLU A 253 -4.58 -22.42 3.69
C GLU A 253 -5.69 -21.81 2.83
N CYS A 254 -5.32 -21.01 1.83
CA CYS A 254 -6.27 -20.50 0.84
C CYS A 254 -7.02 -21.64 0.13
N ARG A 255 -6.33 -22.74 -0.22
CA ARG A 255 -6.97 -23.94 -0.76
C ARG A 255 -7.95 -24.57 0.23
N ASN A 256 -7.60 -24.67 1.50
CA ASN A 256 -8.47 -25.26 2.52
C ASN A 256 -9.75 -24.43 2.74
N VAL A 257 -9.62 -23.10 2.83
CA VAL A 257 -10.78 -22.18 2.92
C VAL A 257 -11.68 -22.32 1.69
N ASN A 258 -11.10 -22.37 0.49
CA ASN A 258 -11.89 -22.55 -0.74
C ASN A 258 -12.60 -23.91 -0.80
N LYS A 259 -11.94 -25.00 -0.37
CA LYS A 259 -12.58 -26.33 -0.26
C LYS A 259 -13.77 -26.28 0.70
N PHE A 260 -13.60 -25.66 1.86
CA PHE A 260 -14.66 -25.50 2.86
C PHE A 260 -15.86 -24.68 2.32
N GLU A 261 -15.58 -23.54 1.68
CA GLU A 261 -16.62 -22.68 1.09
C GLU A 261 -17.40 -23.41 -0.02
N LYS A 262 -16.73 -24.26 -0.82
CA LYS A 262 -17.39 -25.12 -1.82
C LYS A 262 -18.30 -26.16 -1.18
N VAL A 263 -17.87 -26.82 -0.09
CA VAL A 263 -18.70 -27.81 0.62
C VAL A 263 -19.95 -27.16 1.19
N LEU A 264 -19.83 -26.00 1.85
CA LEU A 264 -21.00 -25.28 2.36
C LEU A 264 -21.95 -24.87 1.24
N ARG A 265 -21.44 -24.32 0.13
CA ARG A 265 -22.27 -23.99 -1.05
C ARG A 265 -23.02 -25.20 -1.59
N ASN A 266 -22.37 -26.36 -1.66
CA ASN A 266 -23.01 -27.59 -2.11
C ASN A 266 -24.10 -28.06 -1.13
N ASN A 267 -23.84 -27.93 0.19
CA ASN A 267 -24.84 -28.22 1.22
C ASN A 267 -26.04 -27.28 1.11
N ASP A 268 -25.83 -25.97 0.90
CA ASP A 268 -26.91 -25.01 0.67
C ASP A 268 -27.77 -25.42 -0.53
N GLN A 269 -27.13 -25.71 -1.67
CA GLN A 269 -27.83 -26.09 -2.90
C GLN A 269 -28.61 -27.41 -2.73
N GLN A 270 -28.03 -28.39 -2.03
CA GLN A 270 -28.72 -29.63 -1.73
C GLN A 270 -29.89 -29.41 -0.77
N PHE A 271 -29.71 -28.58 0.25
CA PHE A 271 -30.76 -28.22 1.19
C PHE A 271 -31.92 -27.53 0.50
N GLU A 272 -31.66 -26.49 -0.31
CA GLU A 272 -32.68 -25.80 -1.10
C GLU A 272 -33.43 -26.79 -1.99
N LYS A 273 -32.72 -27.66 -2.70
CA LYS A 273 -33.33 -28.69 -3.55
C LYS A 273 -34.25 -29.62 -2.75
N ARG A 274 -33.77 -30.18 -1.63
CA ARG A 274 -34.58 -31.07 -0.77
C ARG A 274 -35.78 -30.35 -0.17
N PHE A 275 -35.60 -29.09 0.26
CA PHE A 275 -36.68 -28.25 0.77
C PHE A 275 -37.77 -28.06 -0.28
N LEU A 276 -37.39 -27.70 -1.51
CA LEU A 276 -38.32 -27.54 -2.63
C LEU A 276 -39.07 -28.84 -2.98
N GLU A 277 -38.39 -29.98 -2.99
CA GLU A 277 -38.98 -31.29 -3.25
C GLU A 277 -40.05 -31.66 -2.20
N GLU A 278 -39.78 -31.43 -0.91
CA GLU A 278 -40.72 -31.69 0.17
C GLU A 278 -41.87 -30.67 0.23
N CYS A 279 -41.58 -29.38 -0.03
CA CYS A 279 -42.60 -28.35 -0.24
C CYS A 279 -43.63 -28.78 -1.28
N ASN A 280 -43.18 -29.33 -2.41
CA ASN A 280 -44.06 -29.84 -3.46
C ASN A 280 -44.99 -30.96 -2.96
N LYS A 281 -44.42 -31.95 -2.26
CA LYS A 281 -45.18 -33.09 -1.73
C LYS A 281 -46.24 -32.64 -0.72
N ILE A 282 -45.88 -31.73 0.19
CA ILE A 282 -46.79 -31.20 1.22
C ILE A 282 -47.85 -30.30 0.59
N ALA A 283 -47.47 -29.42 -0.33
CA ALA A 283 -48.40 -28.54 -1.01
C ALA A 283 -49.46 -29.29 -1.81
N LYS A 284 -49.10 -30.38 -2.51
CA LYS A 284 -50.08 -31.26 -3.19
C LYS A 284 -51.15 -31.77 -2.22
N LYS A 285 -50.72 -32.25 -1.03
CA LYS A 285 -51.63 -32.74 0.02
C LYS A 285 -52.50 -31.62 0.61
N ILE A 286 -51.93 -30.45 0.89
CA ILE A 286 -52.65 -29.29 1.46
C ILE A 286 -53.72 -28.77 0.50
N VAL A 287 -53.41 -28.74 -0.80
CA VAL A 287 -54.36 -28.32 -1.83
C VAL A 287 -55.52 -29.32 -1.96
N GLU A 288 -55.28 -30.60 -1.71
CA GLU A 288 -56.31 -31.66 -1.73
C GLU A 288 -57.17 -31.70 -0.45
N ALA A 289 -56.65 -31.26 0.70
CA ALA A 289 -57.23 -31.52 2.03
C ALA A 289 -57.83 -30.28 2.77
N THR A 290 -58.04 -29.15 2.10
CA THR A 290 -58.46 -27.82 2.64
C THR A 290 -57.32 -27.00 3.29
N GLN A 291 -57.22 -25.70 2.99
CA GLN A 291 -56.10 -24.78 3.34
C GLN A 291 -55.81 -24.53 4.84
N LYS A 292 -56.43 -25.25 5.78
CA LYS A 292 -56.16 -25.13 7.22
C LYS A 292 -54.84 -25.83 7.55
N GLY A 293 -53.90 -25.13 8.18
CA GLY A 293 -52.65 -25.70 8.71
C GLY A 293 -51.38 -25.43 7.90
N LYS A 294 -51.39 -24.53 6.90
CA LYS A 294 -50.19 -24.18 6.10
C LYS A 294 -49.00 -23.77 6.95
N GLU A 295 -49.22 -22.89 7.93
CA GLU A 295 -48.15 -22.35 8.77
C GLU A 295 -47.51 -23.42 9.67
N GLU A 296 -48.33 -24.28 10.27
CA GLU A 296 -47.85 -25.40 11.09
C GLU A 296 -47.01 -26.38 10.28
N HIS A 297 -47.42 -26.68 9.04
CA HIS A 297 -46.66 -27.57 8.14
C HIS A 297 -45.34 -26.94 7.66
N PHE A 298 -45.31 -25.62 7.44
CA PHE A 298 -44.06 -24.94 7.12
C PHE A 298 -43.07 -25.05 8.27
N GLU A 299 -43.50 -24.74 9.49
CA GLU A 299 -42.61 -24.73 10.65
C GLU A 299 -42.10 -26.15 10.96
N GLU A 300 -42.96 -27.17 10.86
CA GLU A 300 -42.55 -28.57 11.02
C GLU A 300 -41.56 -29.03 9.93
N LEU A 301 -41.81 -28.66 8.66
CA LEU A 301 -40.91 -28.96 7.55
C LEU A 301 -39.56 -28.27 7.72
N PHE A 302 -39.58 -26.98 8.05
CA PHE A 302 -38.39 -26.16 8.22
C PHE A 302 -37.52 -26.68 9.36
N GLU A 303 -38.09 -26.93 10.54
CA GLU A 303 -37.32 -27.46 11.67
C GLU A 303 -36.74 -28.86 11.40
N THR A 304 -37.50 -29.71 10.70
CA THR A 304 -37.03 -31.05 10.31
C THR A 304 -35.83 -30.98 9.37
N LEU A 305 -35.92 -30.17 8.32
CA LEU A 305 -34.84 -30.05 7.34
C LEU A 305 -33.67 -29.21 7.87
N LYS A 306 -33.93 -28.20 8.71
CA LYS A 306 -32.91 -27.40 9.41
C LYS A 306 -31.99 -28.31 10.21
N LYS A 307 -32.54 -29.24 10.97
CA LYS A 307 -31.74 -30.19 11.75
C LYS A 307 -30.76 -30.99 10.88
N ASN A 308 -31.24 -31.55 9.76
CA ASN A 308 -30.38 -32.32 8.86
C ASN A 308 -29.29 -31.46 8.22
N TYR A 309 -29.61 -30.21 7.85
CA TYR A 309 -28.64 -29.27 7.31
C TYR A 309 -27.56 -28.89 8.33
N LEU A 310 -27.95 -28.66 9.58
CA LEU A 310 -27.02 -28.38 10.67
C LEU A 310 -26.10 -29.58 10.94
N ASP A 311 -26.63 -30.80 10.96
CA ASP A 311 -25.83 -32.02 11.16
C ASP A 311 -24.83 -32.26 10.00
N GLU A 312 -25.27 -32.09 8.75
CA GLU A 312 -24.42 -32.21 7.54
C GLU A 312 -23.33 -31.12 7.49
N SER A 313 -23.65 -29.91 7.97
CA SER A 313 -22.73 -28.78 8.00
C SER A 313 -21.75 -28.85 9.16
N GLU A 314 -22.15 -29.30 10.35
CA GLU A 314 -21.26 -29.47 11.50
C GLU A 314 -20.21 -30.57 11.25
N LEU A 315 -20.59 -31.64 10.53
CA LEU A 315 -19.64 -32.65 10.07
C LEU A 315 -18.55 -32.05 9.17
N ALA A 316 -18.90 -31.11 8.28
CA ALA A 316 -17.96 -30.41 7.42
C ALA A 316 -17.12 -29.37 8.19
N ILE A 317 -17.70 -28.68 9.17
CA ILE A 317 -17.05 -27.66 10.00
C ILE A 317 -16.03 -28.28 10.97
N SER A 318 -16.34 -29.43 11.57
CA SER A 318 -15.47 -30.11 12.53
C SER A 318 -14.08 -30.42 11.94
N GLN A 319 -14.01 -30.79 10.65
CA GLN A 319 -12.75 -31.05 9.93
C GLN A 319 -11.85 -29.80 9.78
N TYR A 320 -12.43 -28.59 9.84
CA TYR A 320 -11.71 -27.31 9.79
C TYR A 320 -11.44 -26.72 11.19
N ARG A 321 -12.30 -27.01 12.17
CA ARG A 321 -12.24 -26.41 13.52
C ARG A 321 -11.06 -26.95 14.35
N ASP A 322 -10.64 -28.20 14.12
CA ASP A 322 -9.71 -29.00 14.94
C ASP A 322 -8.21 -28.68 14.85
N GLN A 323 -7.80 -27.57 14.23
CA GLN A 323 -6.45 -27.03 14.47
C GLN A 323 -6.48 -26.00 15.61
N PRO A 324 -5.98 -26.34 16.81
CA PRO A 324 -5.83 -25.37 17.88
C PRO A 324 -4.77 -24.35 17.48
N ILE A 325 -5.23 -23.15 17.07
CA ILE A 325 -4.39 -22.00 16.68
C ILE A 325 -3.29 -21.74 17.71
N LYS A 326 -3.62 -21.91 19.00
CA LYS A 326 -2.68 -21.80 20.11
C LYS A 326 -1.50 -22.77 19.98
N ASN A 327 -1.75 -24.06 19.74
CA ASN A 327 -0.69 -25.07 19.63
C ASN A 327 0.17 -24.83 18.38
N LEU A 328 -0.46 -24.34 17.31
CA LEU A 328 0.23 -23.95 16.09
C LEU A 328 1.19 -22.77 16.34
N LEU A 329 0.71 -21.72 17.02
CA LEU A 329 1.52 -20.57 17.44
C LEU A 329 2.66 -20.97 18.39
N GLU A 330 2.38 -21.82 19.38
CA GLU A 330 3.38 -22.36 20.31
C GLU A 330 4.51 -23.10 19.57
N LYS A 331 4.14 -24.00 18.64
CA LYS A 331 5.10 -24.74 17.83
C LYS A 331 5.98 -23.81 16.99
N GLN A 332 5.39 -22.78 16.39
CA GLN A 332 6.11 -21.82 15.55
C GLN A 332 7.10 -20.97 16.34
N LEU A 333 6.66 -20.40 17.47
CA LEU A 333 7.54 -19.63 18.33
C LEU A 333 8.68 -20.50 18.89
N HIS A 334 8.41 -21.77 19.20
CA HIS A 334 9.43 -22.73 19.59
C HIS A 334 10.47 -22.93 18.48
N GLU A 335 10.04 -23.10 17.23
CA GLU A 335 10.95 -23.25 16.09
C GLU A 335 11.80 -22.00 15.82
N LEU A 336 11.23 -20.80 15.98
CA LEU A 336 11.94 -19.52 15.80
C LEU A 336 13.03 -19.31 16.85
N TYR A 337 12.77 -19.68 18.11
CA TYR A 337 13.69 -19.43 19.22
C TYR A 337 14.48 -20.66 19.71
N LYS A 338 14.39 -21.80 18.99
CA LYS A 338 15.06 -23.06 19.37
C LYS A 338 16.56 -22.95 19.62
N SER A 339 17.24 -21.99 18.98
CA SER A 339 18.68 -21.75 19.12
C SER A 339 19.05 -20.89 20.33
N VAL A 340 18.07 -20.35 21.06
CA VAL A 340 18.29 -19.44 22.19
C VAL A 340 18.14 -20.19 23.52
N ALA A 341 19.08 -20.01 24.46
CA ALA A 341 18.97 -20.61 25.79
C ALA A 341 17.73 -20.08 26.55
N ASP A 342 17.10 -20.95 27.36
CA ASP A 342 15.94 -20.67 28.21
C ASP A 342 14.59 -20.33 27.51
N HIS A 343 14.47 -20.44 26.19
CA HIS A 343 13.23 -20.14 25.45
C HIS A 343 12.00 -20.91 25.99
N THR A 344 12.15 -22.18 26.36
CA THR A 344 11.07 -23.03 26.90
C THR A 344 10.45 -22.48 28.19
N LYS A 345 11.24 -21.85 29.07
CA LYS A 345 10.74 -21.28 30.34
C LYS A 345 9.87 -20.04 30.11
N ILE A 346 10.17 -19.26 29.08
CA ILE A 346 9.40 -18.07 28.70
C ILE A 346 8.06 -18.50 28.10
N PHE A 347 8.05 -19.56 27.28
CA PHE A 347 6.82 -20.17 26.81
C PHE A 347 5.98 -20.71 27.98
N GLU A 348 6.57 -21.44 28.92
CA GLU A 348 5.83 -21.90 30.10
C GLU A 348 5.26 -20.75 30.96
N LYS A 349 5.93 -19.59 30.98
CA LYS A 349 5.50 -18.39 31.71
C LYS A 349 4.28 -17.72 31.09
N TYR A 350 4.24 -17.62 29.75
CA TYR A 350 3.20 -16.85 29.03
C TYR A 350 2.17 -17.71 28.26
N ALA A 351 2.46 -18.98 27.98
CA ALA A 351 1.58 -19.91 27.25
C ALA A 351 0.66 -20.73 28.18
N ASN A 352 1.02 -20.95 29.45
CA ASN A 352 0.27 -21.83 30.36
C ASN A 352 -0.98 -21.18 30.95
N THR A 353 -2.16 -21.65 30.53
CA THR A 353 -3.37 -21.67 31.36
C THR A 353 -4.11 -22.99 31.17
N LYS A 354 -4.55 -23.59 32.28
CA LYS A 354 -5.14 -24.94 32.33
C LYS A 354 -6.53 -25.05 31.67
N ASP A 355 -7.19 -23.94 31.37
CA ASP A 355 -8.60 -23.93 30.95
C ASP A 355 -8.90 -23.07 29.70
N GLY A 356 -7.90 -22.77 28.87
CA GLY A 356 -8.12 -22.04 27.61
C GLY A 356 -8.50 -20.55 27.75
N SER A 357 -8.61 -20.02 28.96
CA SER A 357 -8.74 -18.59 29.22
C SER A 357 -7.35 -17.92 29.30
N LEU A 358 -7.17 -16.81 28.59
CA LEU A 358 -5.94 -16.01 28.65
C LEU A 358 -5.87 -15.31 30.02
N LYS A 359 -4.92 -15.71 30.88
CA LYS A 359 -4.63 -14.94 32.10
C LYS A 359 -3.86 -13.70 31.70
N GLN A 360 -4.41 -12.51 31.97
CA GLN A 360 -3.67 -11.26 31.88
C GLN A 360 -2.58 -11.23 32.96
N THR A 361 -1.40 -11.78 32.66
CA THR A 361 -0.20 -11.49 33.45
C THR A 361 0.56 -10.37 32.76
N PRO A 362 0.62 -9.16 33.34
CA PRO A 362 1.38 -8.06 32.75
C PRO A 362 2.83 -8.46 32.50
N PHE A 363 3.43 -7.94 31.43
CA PHE A 363 4.86 -8.10 31.23
C PHE A 363 5.61 -7.42 32.39
N GLN A 364 6.66 -8.08 32.90
CA GLN A 364 7.48 -7.57 33.99
C GLN A 364 8.94 -7.57 33.55
N PHE A 365 9.59 -6.42 33.69
CA PHE A 365 11.03 -6.31 33.51
C PHE A 365 11.78 -7.15 34.54
N ASP A 366 12.96 -7.60 34.16
CA ASP A 366 13.92 -8.26 35.04
C ASP A 366 15.33 -7.70 34.78
N ASP A 367 16.29 -8.10 35.61
CA ASP A 367 17.68 -7.63 35.54
C ASP A 367 18.38 -8.00 34.20
N GLN A 368 17.85 -8.94 33.42
CA GLN A 368 18.38 -9.35 32.11
C GLN A 368 17.83 -8.50 30.96
N HIS A 369 16.71 -7.80 31.17
CA HIS A 369 16.06 -6.93 30.18
C HIS A 369 16.74 -5.56 30.02
N HIS A 370 17.59 -5.18 30.99
CA HIS A 370 18.37 -3.94 30.99
C HIS A 370 19.85 -4.17 30.65
N CYS A 371 20.47 -3.28 29.87
CA CYS A 371 21.93 -3.35 29.69
C CYS A 371 22.65 -3.06 31.03
N LYS A 372 23.39 -4.06 31.54
CA LYS A 372 24.13 -4.07 32.82
C LYS A 372 25.01 -2.83 33.10
N GLY A 373 25.39 -2.04 32.09
CA GLY A 373 26.19 -0.82 32.26
C GLY A 373 25.40 0.41 32.70
N TRP A 374 24.13 0.53 32.33
CA TRP A 374 23.32 1.74 32.57
C TRP A 374 22.80 1.83 34.01
N LEU A 375 22.20 0.74 34.52
CA LEU A 375 21.75 0.63 35.93
C LEU A 375 22.88 0.86 36.94
N ASN A 376 24.09 0.37 36.64
CA ASN A 376 25.27 0.57 37.48
C ASN A 376 25.80 2.01 37.46
N THR A 377 25.56 2.76 36.37
CA THR A 377 25.96 4.17 36.25
C THR A 377 25.00 5.08 37.02
N LEU A 378 23.70 4.76 36.99
CA LEU A 378 22.66 5.48 37.75
C LEU A 378 22.71 5.18 39.27
N ARG A 379 23.09 3.95 39.67
CA ARG A 379 23.24 3.58 41.09
C ARG A 379 24.50 4.16 41.75
N LYS A 380 25.56 4.47 40.99
CA LYS A 380 26.86 4.92 41.54
C LYS A 380 27.05 6.44 41.59
N ARG A 381 26.20 7.24 40.96
CA ARG A 381 26.31 8.72 40.98
C ARG A 381 25.04 9.33 41.54
N ASP A 382 25.12 9.90 42.75
CA ASP A 382 24.10 10.76 43.36
C ASP A 382 23.88 12.03 42.52
N MET A 383 23.17 11.91 41.40
CA MET A 383 22.85 13.02 40.51
C MET A 383 21.33 13.14 40.34
N LYS A 384 20.69 13.75 41.35
CA LYS A 384 19.25 14.11 41.36
C LYS A 384 18.80 14.87 40.09
N SER A 385 19.70 15.66 39.48
CA SER A 385 19.40 16.50 38.32
C SER A 385 19.35 15.76 36.98
N LEU A 386 19.92 14.57 36.87
CA LEU A 386 19.88 13.74 35.64
C LEU A 386 18.74 12.72 35.68
N LYS A 387 18.35 12.25 36.87
CA LYS A 387 17.09 11.50 37.07
C LYS A 387 15.86 12.27 36.58
N ALA A 388 15.80 13.57 36.82
CA ALA A 388 14.68 14.42 36.38
C ALA A 388 14.67 14.72 34.86
N LYS A 389 15.74 14.39 34.13
CA LYS A 389 15.87 14.69 32.69
C LYS A 389 15.71 13.44 31.80
N TYR A 390 15.76 12.25 32.39
CA TYR A 390 15.61 10.93 31.77
C TYR A 390 14.78 10.05 32.69
N ASP A 391 13.55 10.45 32.97
CA ASP A 391 12.60 9.69 33.77
C ASP A 391 12.07 8.53 32.93
N PHE A 392 12.91 7.51 32.71
CA PHE A 392 12.53 6.29 32.01
C PHE A 392 11.60 5.49 32.91
N SER A 393 10.31 5.64 32.67
CA SER A 393 9.27 4.80 33.26
C SER A 393 9.10 3.56 32.41
N GLU A 394 9.46 2.40 32.96
CA GLU A 394 9.22 1.08 32.33
C GLU A 394 7.73 0.91 31.97
N GLU A 395 6.84 1.42 32.82
CA GLU A 395 5.39 1.37 32.64
C GLU A 395 4.95 2.21 31.44
N THR A 396 5.51 3.41 31.29
CA THR A 396 5.19 4.31 30.16
C THR A 396 5.75 3.78 28.85
N PHE A 397 6.98 3.24 28.87
CA PHE A 397 7.61 2.63 27.70
C PHE A 397 6.87 1.37 27.22
N LEU A 398 6.44 0.51 28.16
CA LEU A 398 5.62 -0.65 27.81
C LEU A 398 4.25 -0.24 27.27
N ALA A 399 3.62 0.81 27.82
CA ALA A 399 2.35 1.31 27.32
C ALA A 399 2.45 1.87 25.89
N GLU A 400 3.52 2.62 25.59
CA GLU A 400 3.79 3.12 24.24
C GLU A 400 4.06 1.97 23.25
N LEU A 401 4.92 1.02 23.62
CA LEU A 401 5.19 -0.16 22.80
C LEU A 401 3.93 -0.99 22.57
N GLU A 402 3.15 -1.24 23.62
CA GLU A 402 1.93 -2.02 23.54
C GLU A 402 0.92 -1.35 22.61
N TYR A 403 0.77 -0.01 22.69
CA TYR A 403 -0.10 0.75 21.81
C TYR A 403 0.34 0.68 20.34
N VAL A 404 1.62 0.92 20.06
CA VAL A 404 2.15 0.90 18.69
C VAL A 404 2.05 -0.50 18.10
N ILE A 405 2.50 -1.52 18.85
CA ILE A 405 2.44 -2.91 18.40
C ILE A 405 0.98 -3.30 18.17
N LYS A 406 0.05 -3.05 19.12
CA LYS A 406 -1.39 -3.34 18.91
C LYS A 406 -1.91 -2.71 17.63
N THR A 407 -1.56 -1.45 17.36
CA THR A 407 -1.99 -0.75 16.15
C THR A 407 -1.42 -1.41 14.89
N GLU A 408 -0.13 -1.77 14.88
CA GLU A 408 0.51 -2.49 13.77
C GLU A 408 -0.08 -3.89 13.56
N ILE A 409 -0.38 -4.60 14.66
CA ILE A 409 -1.06 -5.90 14.67
C ILE A 409 -2.42 -5.75 13.97
N SER A 410 -3.26 -4.82 14.43
CA SER A 410 -4.59 -4.58 13.87
C SER A 410 -4.54 -4.19 12.40
N VAL A 411 -3.64 -3.27 12.00
CA VAL A 411 -3.45 -2.88 10.59
C VAL A 411 -3.03 -4.07 9.74
N TYR A 412 -2.15 -4.93 10.24
CA TYR A 412 -1.74 -6.14 9.53
C TYR A 412 -2.92 -7.11 9.32
N PHE A 413 -3.79 -7.28 10.32
CA PHE A 413 -5.00 -8.10 10.20
C PHE A 413 -6.07 -7.51 9.28
N GLU A 414 -6.07 -6.20 9.08
CA GLU A 414 -6.95 -5.53 8.10
C GLU A 414 -6.49 -5.72 6.64
N THR A 415 -5.27 -6.21 6.41
CA THR A 415 -4.77 -6.44 5.05
C THR A 415 -5.56 -7.53 4.32
N GLU A 416 -5.78 -7.31 3.02
CA GLU A 416 -6.43 -8.28 2.13
C GLU A 416 -5.63 -9.60 2.06
N GLU A 417 -4.30 -9.52 2.25
CA GLU A 417 -3.39 -10.67 2.29
C GLU A 417 -3.69 -11.61 3.46
N PHE A 418 -3.93 -11.08 4.66
CA PHE A 418 -4.31 -11.87 5.83
C PHE A 418 -5.73 -12.44 5.67
N ARG A 419 -6.68 -11.60 5.23
CA ARG A 419 -8.10 -11.97 5.09
C ARG A 419 -8.37 -13.06 4.04
N GLU A 420 -7.53 -13.18 3.02
CA GLU A 420 -7.66 -14.23 2.00
C GLU A 420 -6.96 -15.56 2.35
N CYS A 421 -5.93 -15.53 3.21
CA CYS A 421 -5.05 -16.69 3.42
C CYS A 421 -5.25 -17.39 4.76
N GLY A 422 -5.68 -16.71 5.82
CA GLY A 422 -5.81 -17.32 7.15
C GLY A 422 -4.51 -17.34 7.96
N VAL A 423 -4.45 -18.21 8.99
CA VAL A 423 -3.40 -18.24 10.00
C VAL A 423 -2.28 -19.22 9.63
N CYS A 424 -1.13 -18.69 9.16
CA CYS A 424 0.04 -19.50 8.75
C CYS A 424 1.28 -19.34 9.62
N GLU A 425 2.24 -20.27 9.48
CA GLU A 425 3.57 -20.26 10.15
C GLU A 425 4.38 -18.99 9.98
N LEU A 426 4.09 -18.20 8.95
CA LEU A 426 4.84 -17.01 8.60
C LEU A 426 4.19 -15.71 9.04
N THR A 427 2.92 -15.80 9.43
CA THR A 427 2.26 -14.73 10.17
C THR A 427 3.01 -14.47 11.48
N THR A 428 3.43 -15.53 12.17
CA THR A 428 4.18 -15.44 13.44
C THR A 428 5.60 -14.90 13.25
N ASP A 429 6.34 -15.33 12.24
CA ASP A 429 7.70 -14.83 11.96
C ASP A 429 7.70 -13.36 11.53
N THR A 430 6.76 -12.99 10.64
CA THR A 430 6.53 -11.59 10.26
C THR A 430 6.15 -10.76 11.49
N MET A 431 5.31 -11.30 12.38
CA MET A 431 4.88 -10.60 13.58
C MET A 431 6.02 -10.38 14.56
N VAL A 432 6.82 -11.41 14.82
CA VAL A 432 8.01 -11.32 15.66
C VAL A 432 9.00 -10.31 15.08
N THR A 433 9.20 -10.30 13.76
CA THR A 433 10.07 -9.35 13.07
C THR A 433 9.57 -7.92 13.18
N ASN A 434 8.27 -7.70 13.00
CA ASN A 434 7.65 -6.39 13.17
C ASN A 434 7.81 -5.90 14.61
N ILE A 435 7.48 -6.75 15.61
CA ILE A 435 7.66 -6.42 17.03
C ILE A 435 9.13 -6.06 17.33
N HIS A 436 10.09 -6.85 16.85
CA HIS A 436 11.51 -6.55 17.02
C HIS A 436 11.92 -5.21 16.37
N THR A 437 11.39 -4.92 15.19
CA THR A 437 11.66 -3.67 14.46
C THR A 437 11.06 -2.49 15.20
N THR A 438 9.85 -2.60 15.71
CA THR A 438 9.13 -1.59 16.47
C THR A 438 9.82 -1.31 17.80
N ILE A 439 10.26 -2.35 18.53
CA ILE A 439 11.12 -2.19 19.70
C ILE A 439 12.41 -1.45 19.31
N GLY A 440 13.02 -1.78 18.17
CA GLY A 440 14.21 -1.09 17.65
C GLY A 440 13.99 0.40 17.35
N ASN A 441 12.86 0.74 16.72
CA ASN A 441 12.53 2.11 16.34
C ASN A 441 12.11 2.98 17.53
N GLN A 442 11.38 2.40 18.50
CA GLN A 442 10.89 3.11 19.68
C GLN A 442 11.94 3.21 20.80
N SER A 443 12.99 2.40 20.76
CA SER A 443 14.08 2.42 21.76
C SER A 443 15.17 3.46 21.47
N ASP A 444 14.87 4.54 20.72
CA ASP A 444 15.85 5.53 20.23
C ASP A 444 16.67 6.17 21.38
N GLY A 445 17.81 5.56 21.71
CA GLY A 445 18.72 5.93 22.81
C GLY A 445 18.54 5.16 24.14
N GLN A 446 17.63 4.20 24.24
CA GLN A 446 17.36 3.41 25.46
C GLN A 446 18.03 2.02 25.42
N PRO A 447 18.57 1.51 26.55
CA PRO A 447 19.42 0.33 26.54
C PRO A 447 18.64 -0.96 26.89
N VAL A 448 17.73 -1.38 26.01
CA VAL A 448 17.03 -2.68 26.11
C VAL A 448 17.87 -3.81 25.49
N THR A 449 17.80 -5.02 26.05
CA THR A 449 18.61 -6.17 25.61
C THR A 449 17.91 -7.02 24.55
N GLU A 450 18.65 -7.90 23.87
CA GLU A 450 18.07 -8.92 22.97
C GLU A 450 17.17 -9.92 23.72
N CYS A 451 17.39 -10.13 25.04
CA CYS A 451 16.47 -10.88 25.88
C CYS A 451 15.11 -10.18 25.98
N PHE A 452 15.08 -8.85 26.07
CA PHE A 452 13.83 -8.08 26.10
C PHE A 452 13.06 -8.19 24.80
N LYS A 453 13.73 -8.04 23.65
CA LYS A 453 13.09 -8.19 22.34
C LYS A 453 12.41 -9.55 22.20
N ARG A 454 13.12 -10.63 22.56
CA ARG A 454 12.58 -12.00 22.55
C ARG A 454 11.40 -12.18 23.51
N ASP A 455 11.59 -11.88 24.79
CA ASP A 455 10.59 -12.17 25.83
C ASP A 455 9.32 -11.35 25.61
N TYR A 456 9.48 -10.08 25.21
CA TYR A 456 8.37 -9.20 24.90
C TYR A 456 7.67 -9.59 23.59
N ALA A 457 8.40 -10.05 22.56
CA ALA A 457 7.78 -10.58 21.35
C ALA A 457 6.94 -11.84 21.63
N VAL A 458 7.46 -12.77 22.46
CA VAL A 458 6.70 -13.96 22.89
C VAL A 458 5.44 -13.54 23.66
N TYR A 459 5.58 -12.62 24.61
CA TYR A 459 4.46 -12.06 25.38
C TYR A 459 3.37 -11.47 24.46
N MET A 460 3.76 -10.58 23.53
CA MET A 460 2.81 -9.93 22.60
C MET A 460 2.17 -10.92 21.63
N CYS A 461 2.88 -11.99 21.24
CA CYS A 461 2.31 -13.05 20.43
C CYS A 461 1.17 -13.79 21.15
N PHE A 462 1.31 -14.07 22.45
CA PHE A 462 0.25 -14.73 23.23
C PHE A 462 -0.86 -13.77 23.70
N GLU A 463 -0.51 -12.54 24.08
CA GLU A 463 -1.49 -11.60 24.65
C GLU A 463 -2.27 -10.81 23.60
N VAL A 464 -1.69 -10.50 22.44
CA VAL A 464 -2.35 -9.65 21.44
C VAL A 464 -2.61 -10.44 20.17
N PHE A 465 -1.56 -11.00 19.57
CA PHE A 465 -1.68 -11.69 18.29
C PHE A 465 -2.61 -12.91 18.37
N LEU A 466 -2.48 -13.77 19.39
CA LEU A 466 -3.36 -14.92 19.57
C LEU A 466 -4.84 -14.51 19.78
N ARG A 467 -5.12 -13.39 20.44
CA ARG A 467 -6.51 -12.90 20.61
C ARG A 467 -7.12 -12.50 19.29
N GLU A 468 -6.43 -11.68 18.53
CA GLU A 468 -6.87 -11.26 17.19
C GLU A 468 -7.07 -12.47 16.27
N LEU A 469 -6.19 -13.49 16.35
CA LEU A 469 -6.37 -14.74 15.59
C LEU A 469 -7.62 -15.52 16.02
N ILE A 470 -7.93 -15.56 17.31
CA ILE A 470 -9.13 -16.20 17.84
C ILE A 470 -10.38 -15.42 17.41
N ASP A 471 -10.34 -14.09 17.48
CA ASP A 471 -11.45 -13.21 17.10
C ASP A 471 -11.73 -13.31 15.60
N ILE A 472 -10.69 -13.31 14.75
CA ILE A 472 -10.87 -13.48 13.30
C ILE A 472 -11.33 -14.90 12.96
N LYS A 473 -10.82 -15.94 13.64
CA LYS A 473 -11.37 -17.29 13.47
C LYS A 473 -12.84 -17.35 13.89
N SER A 474 -13.23 -16.60 14.93
CA SER A 474 -14.63 -16.45 15.36
C SER A 474 -15.46 -15.71 14.31
N GLU A 475 -14.97 -14.63 13.73
CA GLU A 475 -15.65 -13.90 12.65
C GLU A 475 -15.80 -14.75 11.38
N ILE A 476 -14.77 -15.50 11.00
CA ILE A 476 -14.83 -16.46 9.88
C ILE A 476 -15.87 -17.54 10.20
N ASN A 477 -15.86 -18.09 11.41
CA ASN A 477 -16.84 -19.08 11.84
C ASN A 477 -18.27 -18.51 11.83
N LYS A 478 -18.48 -17.24 12.22
CA LYS A 478 -19.77 -16.54 12.14
C LYS A 478 -20.22 -16.33 10.69
N LYS A 479 -19.31 -15.86 9.83
CA LYS A 479 -19.57 -15.68 8.40
C LYS A 479 -20.04 -16.98 7.72
N PHE A 480 -19.58 -18.11 8.22
CA PHE A 480 -19.92 -19.44 7.73
C PHE A 480 -20.83 -20.22 8.69
N ASP A 481 -21.51 -19.54 9.62
CA ASP A 481 -22.40 -20.17 10.59
C ASP A 481 -23.64 -20.74 9.85
N PRO A 482 -23.79 -22.08 9.79
CA PRO A 482 -24.94 -22.69 9.13
C PRO A 482 -26.26 -22.26 9.78
N GLU A 483 -26.27 -22.00 11.09
CA GLU A 483 -27.49 -21.62 11.80
C GLU A 483 -27.92 -20.17 11.48
N GLU A 484 -26.98 -19.23 11.46
CA GLU A 484 -27.27 -17.85 11.03
C GLU A 484 -27.78 -17.84 9.59
N LYS A 485 -27.11 -18.59 8.70
CA LYS A 485 -27.46 -18.67 7.29
C LYS A 485 -28.85 -19.25 7.04
N ILE A 486 -29.19 -20.40 7.64
CA ILE A 486 -30.51 -21.01 7.43
C ILE A 486 -31.64 -20.13 7.99
N ASN A 487 -31.38 -19.41 9.09
CA ASN A 487 -32.33 -18.45 9.64
C ASN A 487 -32.54 -17.25 8.70
N THR A 488 -31.48 -16.77 7.99
CA THR A 488 -31.65 -15.73 6.95
C THR A 488 -32.44 -16.21 5.72
N MET A 489 -32.39 -17.50 5.40
CA MET A 489 -33.15 -18.09 4.29
C MET A 489 -34.63 -18.33 4.65
N LYS A 490 -34.96 -18.47 5.95
CA LYS A 490 -36.32 -18.81 6.43
C LYS A 490 -37.44 -17.96 5.81
N PRO A 491 -37.34 -16.61 5.72
CA PRO A 491 -38.40 -15.79 5.12
C PRO A 491 -38.62 -16.09 3.62
N MET A 492 -37.53 -16.27 2.86
CA MET A 492 -37.59 -16.62 1.44
C MET A 492 -38.23 -18.00 1.26
N LEU A 493 -37.83 -18.98 2.08
CA LEU A 493 -38.37 -20.34 2.04
C LEU A 493 -39.85 -20.38 2.44
N HIS A 494 -40.27 -19.54 3.37
CA HIS A 494 -41.68 -19.37 3.76
C HIS A 494 -42.52 -18.82 2.61
N GLU A 495 -42.02 -17.80 1.92
CA GLU A 495 -42.67 -17.23 0.75
C GLU A 495 -42.82 -18.27 -0.36
N VAL A 496 -41.75 -19.03 -0.63
CA VAL A 496 -41.78 -20.15 -1.57
C VAL A 496 -42.83 -21.18 -1.14
N PHE A 497 -42.79 -21.69 0.09
CA PHE A 497 -43.78 -22.66 0.59
C PHE A 497 -45.22 -22.15 0.50
N SER A 498 -45.45 -20.88 0.85
CA SER A 498 -46.76 -20.22 0.78
C SER A 498 -47.27 -20.18 -0.66
N ASN A 499 -46.40 -19.87 -1.61
CA ASN A 499 -46.71 -19.90 -3.03
C ASN A 499 -47.02 -21.32 -3.51
N PHE A 500 -46.27 -22.33 -3.08
CA PHE A 500 -46.56 -23.74 -3.35
C PHE A 500 -47.96 -24.14 -2.82
N CYS A 501 -48.41 -23.63 -1.68
CA CYS A 501 -49.70 -24.02 -1.12
C CYS A 501 -50.93 -23.35 -1.76
N ASP A 502 -50.76 -22.44 -2.73
CA ASP A 502 -51.85 -21.76 -3.41
C ASP A 502 -51.76 -21.94 -4.95
N ARG A 503 -52.63 -22.81 -5.51
CA ARG A 503 -52.65 -23.12 -6.95
C ARG A 503 -52.80 -21.90 -7.85
N ARG A 504 -53.46 -20.82 -7.39
CA ARG A 504 -53.60 -19.58 -8.17
C ARG A 504 -52.36 -18.70 -8.08
N SER A 505 -51.59 -18.77 -7.00
CA SER A 505 -50.35 -18.03 -6.87
C SER A 505 -49.18 -18.71 -7.57
N GLN A 506 -49.06 -20.05 -7.58
CA GLN A 506 -47.97 -20.78 -8.26
C GLN A 506 -47.75 -20.35 -9.72
N VAL A 507 -48.82 -20.34 -10.52
CA VAL A 507 -48.77 -19.96 -11.94
C VAL A 507 -48.38 -18.48 -12.07
N SER A 508 -48.98 -17.60 -11.26
CA SER A 508 -48.66 -16.17 -11.30
C SER A 508 -47.22 -15.88 -10.84
N THR A 509 -46.73 -16.57 -9.81
CA THR A 509 -45.38 -16.42 -9.27
C THR A 509 -44.34 -16.92 -10.26
N PHE A 510 -44.57 -18.06 -10.93
CA PHE A 510 -43.72 -18.51 -12.03
C PHE A 510 -43.65 -17.46 -13.14
N PHE A 511 -44.79 -16.98 -13.63
CA PHE A 511 -44.80 -16.03 -14.74
C PHE A 511 -44.20 -14.68 -14.37
N ASN A 512 -44.33 -14.24 -13.11
CA ASN A 512 -43.63 -13.04 -12.61
C ASN A 512 -42.12 -13.25 -12.58
N ALA A 513 -41.64 -14.39 -12.06
CA ALA A 513 -40.22 -14.75 -12.03
C ALA A 513 -39.66 -14.88 -13.46
N PHE A 514 -40.43 -15.48 -14.38
CA PHE A 514 -40.05 -15.62 -15.78
C PHE A 514 -40.02 -14.27 -16.51
N GLU A 515 -41.01 -13.40 -16.29
CA GLU A 515 -41.03 -12.04 -16.84
C GLU A 515 -39.81 -11.23 -16.34
N GLN A 516 -39.45 -11.35 -15.06
CA GLN A 516 -38.25 -10.72 -14.51
C GLN A 516 -36.96 -11.29 -15.11
N ALA A 517 -36.84 -12.62 -15.19
CA ALA A 517 -35.70 -13.31 -15.81
C ALA A 517 -35.52 -12.88 -17.27
N LEU A 518 -36.60 -12.86 -18.04
CA LEU A 518 -36.59 -12.47 -19.45
C LEU A 518 -36.19 -11.00 -19.62
N ASN A 519 -36.76 -10.08 -18.85
CA ASN A 519 -36.39 -8.65 -18.88
C ASN A 519 -34.91 -8.43 -18.54
N THR A 520 -34.41 -9.13 -17.51
CA THR A 520 -33.00 -9.06 -17.10
C THR A 520 -32.07 -9.62 -18.18
N SER A 521 -32.50 -10.65 -18.88
CA SER A 521 -31.75 -11.29 -19.98
C SER A 521 -31.66 -10.39 -21.21
N LEU A 522 -32.77 -9.71 -21.56
CA LEU A 522 -32.80 -8.70 -22.63
C LEU A 522 -31.87 -7.53 -22.30
N GLN A 523 -31.95 -7.01 -21.07
CA GLN A 523 -31.08 -5.94 -20.61
C GLN A 523 -29.60 -6.35 -20.63
N SER A 524 -29.27 -7.55 -20.15
CA SER A 524 -27.90 -8.07 -20.13
C SER A 524 -27.32 -8.22 -21.54
N SER A 525 -28.16 -8.63 -22.49
CA SER A 525 -27.78 -8.74 -23.91
C SER A 525 -27.48 -7.36 -24.50
N LEU A 526 -28.31 -6.36 -24.21
CA LEU A 526 -28.09 -4.97 -24.61
C LEU A 526 -26.80 -4.39 -23.99
N ILE A 527 -26.55 -4.64 -22.69
CA ILE A 527 -25.29 -4.24 -22.02
C ILE A 527 -24.10 -4.85 -22.76
N LYS A 528 -24.15 -6.14 -23.08
CA LYS A 528 -23.05 -6.85 -23.74
C LYS A 528 -22.70 -6.27 -25.11
N THR A 529 -23.70 -5.83 -25.88
CA THR A 529 -23.45 -5.23 -27.20
C THR A 529 -23.07 -3.76 -27.12
N LYS A 530 -23.74 -2.96 -26.27
CA LYS A 530 -23.52 -1.52 -26.17
C LYS A 530 -22.31 -1.11 -25.35
N ARG A 531 -21.88 -1.91 -24.39
CA ARG A 531 -20.71 -1.61 -23.56
C ARG A 531 -19.48 -1.29 -24.41
N LYS A 532 -19.12 -2.15 -25.37
CA LYS A 532 -17.93 -1.92 -26.22
C LYS A 532 -18.01 -0.63 -27.01
N GLU A 533 -19.20 -0.26 -27.48
CA GLU A 533 -19.44 0.95 -28.26
C GLU A 533 -19.33 2.21 -27.38
N VAL A 534 -19.94 2.19 -26.20
CA VAL A 534 -19.84 3.27 -25.22
C VAL A 534 -18.39 3.43 -24.74
N ASP A 535 -17.73 2.32 -24.38
CA ASP A 535 -16.33 2.30 -23.94
C ASP A 535 -15.42 2.95 -24.99
N LEU A 536 -15.49 2.56 -26.26
CA LEU A 536 -14.65 3.11 -27.34
C LEU A 536 -14.88 4.60 -27.58
N LYS A 537 -16.12 5.07 -27.51
CA LYS A 537 -16.44 6.49 -27.73
C LYS A 537 -16.02 7.36 -26.56
N ILE A 538 -16.18 6.86 -25.36
CA ILE A 538 -15.72 7.52 -24.13
C ILE A 538 -14.18 7.58 -24.13
N GLU A 539 -13.50 6.49 -24.48
CA GLU A 539 -12.04 6.47 -24.66
C GLU A 539 -11.56 7.47 -25.72
N ALA A 540 -12.27 7.59 -26.84
CA ALA A 540 -11.97 8.58 -27.87
C ALA A 540 -12.11 10.03 -27.36
N LYS A 541 -13.06 10.31 -26.45
CA LYS A 541 -13.18 11.63 -25.79
C LYS A 541 -12.02 11.91 -24.81
N PHE A 542 -11.40 10.88 -24.22
CA PHE A 542 -10.32 11.02 -23.23
C PHE A 542 -8.91 11.17 -23.83
N GLY A 543 -8.71 10.85 -25.11
CA GLY A 543 -7.42 11.06 -25.77
C GLY A 543 -6.30 10.08 -25.36
N GLY A 544 -6.62 9.01 -24.62
CA GLY A 544 -5.65 8.02 -24.16
C GLY A 544 -6.25 6.90 -23.28
N MET A 545 -5.40 5.92 -22.93
CA MET A 545 -5.79 4.71 -22.17
C MET A 545 -5.55 4.81 -20.65
N ASN A 546 -4.94 5.89 -20.13
CA ASN A 546 -4.48 5.96 -18.73
C ASN A 546 -5.37 6.84 -17.82
N LYS A 547 -5.21 6.67 -16.51
CA LYS A 547 -5.99 7.37 -15.46
C LYS A 547 -5.72 8.88 -15.41
N GLU A 548 -4.52 9.33 -15.78
CA GLU A 548 -4.18 10.76 -15.80
C GLU A 548 -5.00 11.51 -16.85
N ASP A 549 -5.14 10.93 -18.05
CA ASP A 549 -5.90 11.52 -19.16
C ASP A 549 -7.39 11.69 -18.79
N LEU A 550 -7.96 10.67 -18.13
CA LEU A 550 -9.33 10.71 -17.59
C LEU A 550 -9.52 11.84 -16.57
N ILE A 551 -8.61 11.95 -15.60
CA ILE A 551 -8.67 13.01 -14.58
C ILE A 551 -8.52 14.40 -15.22
N ASN A 552 -7.59 14.56 -16.16
CA ASN A 552 -7.38 15.84 -16.85
C ASN A 552 -8.63 16.25 -17.67
N HIS A 553 -9.28 15.31 -18.35
CA HIS A 553 -10.51 15.56 -19.09
C HIS A 553 -11.64 16.02 -18.17
N ILE A 554 -11.82 15.35 -17.03
CA ILE A 554 -12.84 15.68 -16.04
C ILE A 554 -12.62 17.08 -15.47
N LEU A 555 -11.38 17.41 -15.09
CA LEU A 555 -11.03 18.76 -14.61
C LEU A 555 -11.22 19.81 -15.70
N LEU A 556 -10.96 19.47 -16.96
CA LEU A 556 -11.15 20.37 -18.09
C LEU A 556 -12.64 20.71 -18.31
N LYS A 557 -13.52 19.71 -18.25
CA LYS A 557 -14.98 19.94 -18.32
C LYS A 557 -15.48 20.75 -17.13
N ALA A 558 -15.06 20.42 -15.91
CA ALA A 558 -15.42 21.18 -14.72
C ALA A 558 -14.99 22.66 -14.85
N ALA A 559 -13.83 22.91 -15.44
CA ALA A 559 -13.31 24.26 -15.67
C ALA A 559 -14.02 25.04 -16.79
N GLN A 560 -14.74 24.36 -17.69
CA GLN A 560 -15.55 24.98 -18.74
C GLN A 560 -16.91 25.47 -18.26
N ASP A 561 -17.37 24.99 -17.10
CA ASP A 561 -18.62 25.46 -16.49
C ASP A 561 -18.55 26.92 -16.01
N GLU A 562 -19.73 27.45 -15.66
CA GLU A 562 -19.87 28.74 -15.00
C GLU A 562 -19.05 28.83 -13.71
N HIS A 563 -18.67 30.06 -13.33
CA HIS A 563 -17.68 30.33 -12.28
C HIS A 563 -17.90 29.52 -10.99
N ASP A 564 -19.11 29.57 -10.41
CA ASP A 564 -19.43 28.88 -9.15
C ASP A 564 -19.64 27.38 -9.32
N ALA A 565 -20.10 26.94 -10.49
CA ALA A 565 -20.22 25.53 -10.81
C ALA A 565 -18.84 24.86 -10.93
N CYS A 566 -17.88 25.53 -11.58
CA CYS A 566 -16.49 25.09 -11.67
C CYS A 566 -15.86 24.93 -10.28
N PHE A 567 -16.07 25.88 -9.36
CA PHE A 567 -15.60 25.79 -7.98
C PHE A 567 -16.15 24.54 -7.26
N ARG A 568 -17.48 24.38 -7.24
CA ARG A 568 -18.14 23.27 -6.55
C ARG A 568 -17.73 21.92 -7.14
N LYS A 569 -17.73 21.80 -8.47
CA LYS A 569 -17.39 20.57 -9.18
C LYS A 569 -15.92 20.17 -8.90
N THR A 570 -15.00 21.12 -8.97
CA THR A 570 -13.58 20.85 -8.71
C THR A 570 -13.32 20.47 -7.24
N LEU A 571 -14.04 21.05 -6.28
CA LEU A 571 -13.97 20.62 -4.88
C LEU A 571 -14.57 19.23 -4.64
N ASN A 572 -15.73 18.94 -5.23
CA ASN A 572 -16.35 17.62 -5.13
C ASN A 572 -15.43 16.52 -5.68
N PHE A 573 -14.68 16.81 -6.75
CA PHE A 573 -13.64 15.91 -7.25
C PHE A 573 -12.54 15.63 -6.21
N LEU A 574 -12.07 16.63 -5.47
CA LEU A 574 -11.02 16.43 -4.47
C LEU A 574 -11.52 15.65 -3.25
N GLU A 575 -12.77 15.89 -2.84
CA GLU A 575 -13.41 15.24 -1.71
C GLU A 575 -13.77 13.78 -2.03
N ASN A 576 -14.46 13.55 -3.14
CA ASN A 576 -14.88 12.22 -3.58
C ASN A 576 -14.57 11.97 -5.06
N PRO A 577 -13.29 11.71 -5.40
CA PRO A 577 -12.87 11.60 -6.78
C PRO A 577 -13.50 10.42 -7.52
N ILE A 578 -13.81 9.32 -6.82
CA ILE A 578 -14.37 8.12 -7.43
C ILE A 578 -15.81 8.36 -7.87
N GLU A 579 -16.65 8.87 -6.97
CA GLU A 579 -18.04 9.23 -7.30
C GLU A 579 -18.10 10.32 -8.35
N PHE A 580 -17.17 11.27 -8.28
CA PHE A 580 -17.09 12.32 -9.28
C PHE A 580 -16.76 11.76 -10.66
N VAL A 581 -15.77 10.87 -10.78
CA VAL A 581 -15.45 10.16 -12.03
C VAL A 581 -16.65 9.35 -12.52
N ARG A 582 -17.34 8.60 -11.65
CA ARG A 582 -18.58 7.87 -11.99
C ARG A 582 -19.62 8.80 -12.60
N SER A 583 -19.89 9.94 -11.97
CA SER A 583 -20.90 10.91 -12.43
C SER A 583 -20.58 11.49 -13.82
N TYR A 584 -19.30 11.75 -14.10
CA TYR A 584 -18.86 12.28 -15.40
C TYR A 584 -18.94 11.24 -16.50
N ILE A 585 -18.50 10.01 -16.23
CA ILE A 585 -18.61 8.90 -17.18
C ILE A 585 -20.09 8.62 -17.47
N LEU A 586 -20.96 8.71 -16.46
CA LEU A 586 -22.41 8.56 -16.64
C LEU A 586 -22.98 9.65 -17.58
N GLN A 587 -22.64 10.92 -17.36
CA GLN A 587 -23.09 12.01 -18.22
C GLN A 587 -22.63 11.80 -19.68
N ASP A 588 -21.37 11.40 -19.90
CA ASP A 588 -20.87 11.12 -21.24
C ASP A 588 -21.56 9.92 -21.89
N ALA A 589 -21.87 8.88 -21.10
CA ALA A 589 -22.59 7.70 -21.55
C ALA A 589 -24.05 8.03 -21.91
N GLU A 590 -24.71 8.91 -21.16
CA GLU A 590 -26.05 9.44 -21.44
C GLU A 590 -26.06 10.21 -22.77
N GLU A 591 -25.13 11.15 -22.97
CA GLU A 591 -25.00 11.89 -24.25
C GLU A 591 -24.81 10.95 -25.44
N ILE A 592 -23.98 9.91 -25.29
CA ILE A 592 -23.75 8.90 -26.34
C ILE A 592 -25.04 8.14 -26.62
N ALA A 593 -25.72 7.64 -25.58
CA ALA A 593 -26.96 6.90 -25.72
C ALA A 593 -28.08 7.74 -26.38
N ASP A 594 -28.16 9.03 -26.04
CA ASP A 594 -29.13 9.96 -26.65
C ASP A 594 -28.81 10.20 -28.13
N SER A 595 -27.54 10.42 -28.45
CA SER A 595 -27.08 10.61 -29.84
C SER A 595 -27.31 9.38 -30.72
N GLU A 596 -27.35 8.19 -30.14
CA GLU A 596 -27.54 6.91 -30.82
C GLU A 596 -28.88 6.24 -30.54
N SER A 597 -29.84 7.00 -30.03
CA SER A 597 -31.16 6.50 -29.61
C SER A 597 -31.84 5.65 -30.69
N GLU A 598 -31.77 6.03 -31.95
CA GLU A 598 -32.33 5.24 -33.07
C GLU A 598 -31.66 3.86 -33.22
N LYS A 599 -30.32 3.80 -33.06
CA LYS A 599 -29.56 2.55 -33.13
C LYS A 599 -29.86 1.65 -31.93
N TRP A 600 -29.97 2.21 -30.74
CA TRP A 600 -30.33 1.50 -29.52
C TRP A 600 -31.75 0.96 -29.59
N ASN A 601 -32.70 1.76 -30.08
CA ASN A 601 -34.09 1.35 -30.28
C ASN A 601 -34.20 0.21 -31.29
N LYS A 602 -33.47 0.27 -32.42
CA LYS A 602 -33.47 -0.80 -33.42
C LYS A 602 -32.92 -2.13 -32.87
N GLU A 603 -31.88 -2.07 -32.05
CA GLU A 603 -31.27 -3.25 -31.47
C GLU A 603 -32.12 -3.85 -30.34
N TRP A 604 -32.66 -3.00 -29.47
CA TRP A 604 -33.67 -3.38 -28.48
C TRP A 604 -34.85 -4.10 -29.13
N LYS A 605 -35.41 -3.50 -30.20
CA LYS A 605 -36.48 -4.10 -30.98
C LYS A 605 -36.11 -5.50 -31.51
N SER A 606 -34.90 -5.67 -32.03
CA SER A 606 -34.44 -6.99 -32.50
C SER A 606 -34.41 -8.04 -31.39
N PHE A 607 -34.06 -7.68 -30.16
CA PHE A 607 -34.10 -8.61 -29.02
C PHE A 607 -35.53 -8.91 -28.57
N VAL A 608 -36.40 -7.90 -28.55
CA VAL A 608 -37.82 -8.05 -28.23
C VAL A 608 -38.52 -8.94 -29.27
N ASP A 609 -38.33 -8.69 -30.56
CA ASP A 609 -38.88 -9.51 -31.66
C ASP A 609 -38.42 -10.98 -31.55
N ALA A 610 -37.16 -11.21 -31.15
CA ALA A 610 -36.62 -12.54 -30.90
C ALA A 610 -37.31 -13.24 -29.71
N ALA A 611 -37.53 -12.52 -28.61
CA ALA A 611 -38.23 -13.02 -27.44
C ALA A 611 -39.71 -13.29 -27.72
N GLU A 612 -40.41 -12.41 -28.44
CA GLU A 612 -41.78 -12.63 -28.89
C GLU A 612 -41.89 -13.89 -29.75
N THR A 613 -40.97 -14.06 -30.71
CA THR A 613 -40.96 -15.27 -31.54
C THR A 613 -40.69 -16.53 -30.72
N ALA A 614 -39.86 -16.44 -29.67
CA ALA A 614 -39.60 -17.54 -28.75
C ALA A 614 -40.87 -17.93 -27.97
N LEU A 615 -41.60 -16.93 -27.45
CA LEU A 615 -42.85 -17.11 -26.73
C LEU A 615 -43.96 -17.67 -27.60
N GLU A 616 -44.05 -17.23 -28.86
CA GLU A 616 -45.05 -17.75 -29.80
C GLU A 616 -44.78 -19.22 -30.14
N LYS A 617 -43.52 -19.60 -30.33
CA LYS A 617 -43.11 -20.98 -30.62
C LYS A 617 -43.18 -21.91 -29.41
N SER A 618 -43.20 -21.36 -28.20
CA SER A 618 -43.22 -22.14 -26.97
C SER A 618 -44.63 -22.38 -26.41
N LYS A 619 -45.68 -21.93 -27.13
CA LYS A 619 -47.07 -22.27 -26.79
C LYS A 619 -47.30 -23.78 -26.83
N LEU A 620 -48.07 -24.28 -25.88
CA LEU A 620 -48.33 -25.70 -25.71
C LEU A 620 -49.59 -26.12 -26.47
N ASP A 621 -49.58 -27.31 -27.08
CA ASP A 621 -50.75 -27.88 -27.74
C ASP A 621 -51.77 -28.39 -26.70
N GLU A 622 -52.95 -27.77 -26.66
CA GLU A 622 -54.04 -28.12 -25.75
C GLU A 622 -54.65 -29.51 -26.06
N SER A 623 -54.43 -30.07 -27.25
CA SER A 623 -54.93 -31.38 -27.66
C SER A 623 -54.00 -32.55 -27.28
N GLU A 624 -52.76 -32.25 -26.90
CA GLU A 624 -51.75 -33.24 -26.56
C GLU A 624 -51.96 -33.79 -25.13
N LYS A 625 -52.03 -35.12 -24.99
CA LYS A 625 -52.34 -35.77 -23.69
C LYS A 625 -51.14 -35.90 -22.74
N ALA A 626 -49.93 -35.61 -23.21
CA ALA A 626 -48.73 -35.68 -22.38
C ALA A 626 -48.70 -34.52 -21.37
N ASP A 627 -48.39 -34.84 -20.11
CA ASP A 627 -48.10 -33.86 -19.08
C ASP A 627 -46.80 -33.13 -19.43
N VAL A 628 -46.87 -31.80 -19.53
CA VAL A 628 -45.72 -30.95 -19.85
C VAL A 628 -45.21 -30.32 -18.57
N LYS A 629 -43.91 -30.50 -18.29
CA LYS A 629 -43.23 -29.88 -17.15
C LYS A 629 -42.60 -28.54 -17.54
N TYR A 630 -42.52 -27.61 -16.58
CA TYR A 630 -41.82 -26.34 -16.78
C TYR A 630 -40.34 -26.51 -17.13
N SER A 631 -39.65 -27.55 -16.63
CA SER A 631 -38.26 -27.87 -16.99
C SER A 631 -38.04 -28.04 -18.49
N ASN A 632 -38.88 -28.84 -19.14
CA ASN A 632 -38.79 -29.08 -20.58
C ASN A 632 -39.08 -27.80 -21.37
N TRP A 633 -40.06 -27.02 -20.91
CA TRP A 633 -40.43 -25.76 -21.54
C TRP A 633 -39.33 -24.68 -21.41
N ILE A 634 -38.74 -24.52 -20.22
CA ILE A 634 -37.62 -23.60 -19.96
C ILE A 634 -36.43 -23.98 -20.83
N ALA A 635 -36.07 -25.27 -20.92
CA ALA A 635 -34.98 -25.71 -21.78
C ALA A 635 -35.21 -25.36 -23.25
N GLN A 636 -36.45 -25.52 -23.74
CA GLN A 636 -36.82 -25.18 -25.12
C GLN A 636 -36.70 -23.68 -25.40
N ILE A 637 -37.23 -22.84 -24.51
CA ILE A 637 -37.18 -21.38 -24.71
C ILE A 637 -35.75 -20.83 -24.56
N SER A 638 -34.98 -21.34 -23.58
CA SER A 638 -33.57 -20.98 -23.39
C SER A 638 -32.74 -21.31 -24.62
N SER A 639 -32.88 -22.51 -25.19
CA SER A 639 -32.15 -22.91 -26.40
C SER A 639 -32.47 -22.00 -27.60
N TYR A 640 -33.73 -21.58 -27.75
CA TYR A 640 -34.12 -20.66 -28.81
C TYR A 640 -33.51 -19.26 -28.63
N LEU A 641 -33.57 -18.73 -27.40
CA LEU A 641 -33.03 -17.41 -27.05
C LEU A 641 -31.50 -17.37 -27.20
N GLU A 642 -30.80 -18.43 -26.80
CA GLU A 642 -29.34 -18.54 -26.96
C GLU A 642 -28.93 -18.48 -28.43
N GLY A 643 -29.69 -19.12 -29.32
CA GLY A 643 -29.52 -19.03 -30.77
C GLY A 643 -29.70 -17.61 -31.33
N LYS A 644 -30.23 -16.68 -30.54
CA LYS A 644 -30.38 -15.24 -30.82
C LYS A 644 -29.48 -14.35 -29.95
N SER A 645 -28.47 -14.93 -29.30
CA SER A 645 -27.53 -14.25 -28.41
C SER A 645 -28.16 -13.68 -27.13
N ILE A 646 -29.30 -14.21 -26.70
CA ILE A 646 -29.96 -13.88 -25.43
C ILE A 646 -29.81 -15.08 -24.50
N VAL A 647 -29.16 -14.91 -23.35
CA VAL A 647 -29.02 -15.98 -22.35
C VAL A 647 -30.06 -15.76 -21.27
N LEU A 648 -31.00 -16.71 -21.12
CA LEU A 648 -32.04 -16.64 -20.09
C LEU A 648 -31.43 -16.87 -18.70
N GLN A 649 -31.60 -15.92 -17.78
CA GLN A 649 -31.18 -16.08 -16.39
C GLN A 649 -32.23 -16.89 -15.61
N ASP A 650 -32.03 -18.20 -15.50
CA ASP A 650 -33.04 -19.16 -15.02
C ASP A 650 -32.95 -19.52 -13.53
N ASP A 651 -32.03 -18.91 -12.77
CA ASP A 651 -31.75 -19.28 -11.38
C ASP A 651 -33.01 -19.27 -10.49
N ASN A 652 -33.86 -18.26 -10.66
CA ASN A 652 -35.14 -18.13 -9.92
C ASN A 652 -36.27 -19.02 -10.48
N LEU A 653 -36.09 -19.62 -11.65
CA LEU A 653 -37.06 -20.50 -12.30
C LEU A 653 -36.89 -21.96 -11.90
N ARG A 654 -35.73 -22.32 -11.32
CA ARG A 654 -35.40 -23.69 -10.88
C ARG A 654 -36.41 -24.27 -9.90
N ILE A 655 -37.05 -23.40 -9.13
CA ILE A 655 -38.08 -23.71 -8.15
C ILE A 655 -39.30 -24.39 -8.78
N PHE A 656 -39.57 -24.14 -10.07
CA PHE A 656 -40.80 -24.56 -10.75
C PHE A 656 -40.61 -25.76 -11.70
N LEU A 657 -39.39 -26.31 -11.82
CA LEU A 657 -39.00 -27.26 -12.87
C LEU A 657 -39.86 -28.54 -12.93
N ASP A 658 -40.35 -29.02 -11.79
CA ASP A 658 -41.07 -30.30 -11.66
C ASP A 658 -42.60 -30.19 -11.59
N PHE A 659 -43.15 -29.00 -11.85
CA PHE A 659 -44.60 -28.80 -11.84
C PHE A 659 -45.24 -29.12 -13.19
N ASP A 660 -46.47 -29.64 -13.12
CA ASP A 660 -47.34 -29.83 -14.27
C ASP A 660 -47.94 -28.49 -14.72
N ILE A 661 -48.03 -28.30 -16.03
CA ILE A 661 -48.55 -27.07 -16.63
C ILE A 661 -50.04 -27.21 -16.95
N ASP A 662 -50.89 -26.32 -16.42
CA ASP A 662 -52.23 -26.07 -16.98
C ASP A 662 -52.07 -25.35 -18.31
N LYS A 663 -52.13 -26.09 -19.42
CA LYS A 663 -51.85 -25.61 -20.78
C LYS A 663 -52.69 -24.39 -21.17
N LYS A 664 -53.96 -24.31 -20.73
CA LYS A 664 -54.86 -23.22 -21.09
C LYS A 664 -54.52 -21.94 -20.34
N ALA A 665 -54.36 -22.02 -19.01
CA ALA A 665 -53.96 -20.87 -18.19
C ALA A 665 -52.54 -20.40 -18.55
N PHE A 666 -51.67 -21.33 -18.90
CA PHE A 666 -50.29 -21.09 -19.33
C PHE A 666 -50.22 -20.32 -20.64
N ASN A 667 -50.88 -20.80 -21.69
CA ASN A 667 -50.90 -20.13 -23.00
C ASN A 667 -51.48 -18.72 -22.92
N GLN A 668 -52.47 -18.50 -22.04
CA GLN A 668 -53.01 -17.16 -21.77
C GLN A 668 -51.96 -16.23 -21.16
N LYS A 669 -51.21 -16.69 -20.15
CA LYS A 669 -50.15 -15.90 -19.51
C LYS A 669 -48.96 -15.63 -20.42
N ILE A 670 -48.57 -16.59 -21.26
CA ILE A 670 -47.55 -16.40 -22.30
C ILE A 670 -47.96 -15.28 -23.25
N LYS A 671 -49.23 -15.26 -23.66
CA LYS A 671 -49.77 -14.19 -24.51
C LYS A 671 -49.74 -12.84 -23.79
N GLU A 672 -50.11 -12.78 -22.51
CA GLU A 672 -50.02 -11.54 -21.72
C GLU A 672 -48.58 -10.98 -21.68
N ILE A 673 -47.57 -11.83 -21.49
CA ILE A 673 -46.17 -11.41 -21.49
C ILE A 673 -45.72 -10.95 -22.88
N ALA A 674 -46.12 -11.68 -23.94
CA ALA A 674 -45.81 -11.30 -25.32
C ALA A 674 -46.43 -9.94 -25.68
N ASP A 675 -47.68 -9.69 -25.31
CA ASP A 675 -48.36 -8.41 -25.55
C ASP A 675 -47.67 -7.26 -24.79
N LYS A 676 -47.26 -7.48 -23.53
CA LYS A 676 -46.48 -6.48 -22.75
C LYS A 676 -45.13 -6.16 -23.37
N LEU A 677 -44.42 -7.16 -23.92
CA LEU A 677 -43.15 -6.96 -24.61
C LEU A 677 -43.35 -6.14 -25.88
N LYS A 678 -44.42 -6.43 -26.62
CA LYS A 678 -44.78 -5.73 -27.85
C LYS A 678 -45.05 -4.26 -27.64
N ASP A 679 -45.75 -3.91 -26.56
CA ASP A 679 -45.99 -2.53 -26.16
C ASP A 679 -44.69 -1.75 -25.89
N ARG A 680 -43.60 -2.44 -25.55
CA ARG A 680 -42.27 -1.88 -25.27
C ARG A 680 -41.26 -2.11 -26.40
N SER A 681 -41.68 -2.61 -27.56
CA SER A 681 -40.79 -2.99 -28.67
C SER A 681 -40.28 -1.81 -29.50
N THR A 682 -41.04 -0.70 -29.54
CA THR A 682 -40.78 0.42 -30.46
C THR A 682 -39.76 1.42 -29.93
N VAL A 683 -39.72 1.62 -28.62
CA VAL A 683 -38.82 2.54 -27.93
C VAL A 683 -38.22 1.83 -26.73
N LEU A 684 -36.91 1.93 -26.57
CA LEU A 684 -36.21 1.42 -25.39
C LEU A 684 -36.76 2.11 -24.13
N PRO A 685 -37.29 1.36 -23.15
CA PRO A 685 -37.80 1.94 -21.92
C PRO A 685 -36.71 2.70 -21.14
N GLU A 686 -37.05 3.87 -20.60
CA GLU A 686 -36.09 4.78 -19.96
C GLU A 686 -35.47 4.16 -18.69
N ASP A 687 -36.21 3.33 -17.97
CA ASP A 687 -35.73 2.58 -16.81
C ASP A 687 -34.67 1.55 -17.23
N ILE A 688 -34.90 0.82 -18.33
CA ILE A 688 -33.94 -0.15 -18.88
C ILE A 688 -32.70 0.56 -19.40
N LYS A 689 -32.87 1.69 -20.11
CA LYS A 689 -31.78 2.54 -20.59
C LYS A 689 -30.92 3.04 -19.42
N THR A 690 -31.55 3.60 -18.38
CA THR A 690 -30.87 4.10 -17.19
C THR A 690 -30.09 3.00 -16.46
N ASN A 691 -30.70 1.84 -16.25
CA ASN A 691 -30.05 0.71 -15.57
C ASN A 691 -28.91 0.11 -16.40
N THR A 692 -29.06 0.07 -17.72
CA THR A 692 -28.02 -0.33 -18.67
C THR A 692 -26.81 0.59 -18.55
N LEU A 693 -27.03 1.91 -18.59
CA LEU A 693 -25.98 2.91 -18.47
C LEU A 693 -25.26 2.83 -17.13
N LYS A 694 -25.99 2.74 -16.00
CA LYS A 694 -25.39 2.56 -14.67
C LYS A 694 -24.48 1.34 -14.60
N SER A 695 -24.91 0.21 -15.17
CA SER A 695 -24.12 -1.03 -15.18
C SER A 695 -22.84 -0.88 -16.02
N ILE A 696 -22.94 -0.26 -17.20
CA ILE A 696 -21.79 0.03 -18.06
C ILE A 696 -20.79 0.95 -17.33
N VAL A 697 -21.28 2.04 -16.72
CA VAL A 697 -20.46 3.02 -15.98
C VAL A 697 -19.76 2.38 -14.79
N GLU A 698 -20.44 1.53 -14.02
CA GLU A 698 -19.84 0.86 -12.87
C GLU A 698 -18.71 -0.09 -13.30
N GLN A 699 -18.91 -0.84 -14.38
CA GLN A 699 -17.89 -1.73 -14.94
C GLN A 699 -16.68 -0.94 -15.48
N MET A 700 -16.93 0.16 -16.19
CA MET A 700 -15.87 1.06 -16.67
C MET A 700 -15.08 1.66 -15.51
N THR A 701 -15.78 2.22 -14.53
CA THR A 701 -15.20 2.87 -13.35
C THR A 701 -14.25 1.91 -12.62
N LYS A 702 -14.70 0.67 -12.36
CA LYS A 702 -13.86 -0.38 -11.75
C LYS A 702 -12.60 -0.66 -12.57
N SER A 703 -12.72 -0.71 -13.89
CA SER A 703 -11.59 -1.01 -14.76
C SER A 703 -10.58 0.13 -14.94
N LYS A 704 -10.99 1.40 -14.78
CA LYS A 704 -10.19 2.58 -15.11
C LYS A 704 -9.60 3.32 -13.90
N ILE A 705 -10.20 3.20 -12.71
CA ILE A 705 -9.74 3.93 -11.53
C ILE A 705 -8.57 3.25 -10.83
N GLY A 706 -8.49 1.92 -10.77
CA GLY A 706 -7.37 1.24 -10.11
C GLY A 706 -7.20 1.61 -8.64
N CYS A 707 -6.01 2.09 -8.26
CA CYS A 707 -5.69 2.49 -6.88
C CYS A 707 -6.45 3.74 -6.45
N THR A 708 -7.11 3.69 -5.29
CA THR A 708 -7.92 4.78 -4.77
C THR A 708 -7.22 5.59 -3.67
N SER A 709 -5.97 5.24 -3.33
CA SER A 709 -5.19 5.94 -2.32
C SER A 709 -5.01 7.41 -2.69
N LYS A 710 -5.16 8.30 -1.70
CA LYS A 710 -5.02 9.75 -1.85
C LYS A 710 -3.71 10.23 -1.23
N CYS A 711 -3.09 11.22 -1.85
CA CYS A 711 -1.88 11.84 -1.35
C CYS A 711 -2.18 12.46 0.01
N PRO A 712 -1.41 12.13 1.06
CA PRO A 712 -1.65 12.64 2.40
C PRO A 712 -1.54 14.16 2.48
N ILE A 713 -0.86 14.82 1.54
CA ILE A 713 -0.59 16.26 1.59
C ILE A 713 -1.60 17.09 0.79
N CYS A 714 -1.96 16.66 -0.42
CA CYS A 714 -2.80 17.46 -1.33
C CYS A 714 -4.08 16.75 -1.79
N GLY A 715 -4.29 15.50 -1.40
CA GLY A 715 -5.48 14.72 -1.77
C GLY A 715 -5.46 14.16 -3.19
N ALA A 716 -4.38 14.36 -3.96
CA ALA A 716 -4.25 13.79 -5.31
C ALA A 716 -4.34 12.26 -5.32
N ILE A 717 -5.04 11.69 -6.30
CA ILE A 717 -5.26 10.24 -6.39
C ILE A 717 -4.03 9.55 -6.97
N CYS A 718 -3.72 8.34 -6.49
CA CYS A 718 -2.65 7.54 -7.07
C CYS A 718 -2.89 7.24 -8.56
N ASP A 719 -1.87 7.35 -9.41
CA ASP A 719 -1.98 7.12 -10.85
C ASP A 719 -1.99 5.63 -11.23
N SER A 720 -1.69 4.72 -10.28
CA SER A 720 -1.71 3.28 -10.54
C SER A 720 -3.10 2.79 -10.94
N THR A 721 -3.18 2.12 -12.10
CA THR A 721 -4.39 1.45 -12.58
C THR A 721 -4.61 0.08 -11.91
N ASP A 722 -3.62 -0.44 -11.18
CA ASP A 722 -3.76 -1.62 -10.33
C ASP A 722 -4.16 -1.19 -8.92
N SER A 723 -5.30 -1.65 -8.42
CA SER A 723 -5.79 -1.35 -7.08
C SER A 723 -4.98 -1.99 -5.96
N ARG A 724 -4.18 -3.02 -6.27
CA ARG A 724 -3.42 -3.83 -5.29
C ARG A 724 -1.90 -3.66 -5.45
N HIS A 725 -1.47 -2.56 -6.05
CA HIS A 725 -0.05 -2.34 -6.26
C HIS A 725 0.68 -2.19 -4.91
N VAL A 726 1.75 -2.96 -4.72
CA VAL A 726 2.57 -2.96 -3.49
C VAL A 726 3.71 -1.94 -3.52
N THR A 727 3.93 -1.27 -4.64
CA THR A 727 4.91 -0.19 -4.75
C THR A 727 4.36 1.09 -4.13
N ASN A 728 5.24 1.98 -3.64
CA ASN A 728 4.82 3.28 -3.15
C ASN A 728 3.90 4.02 -4.14
N HIS A 729 2.83 4.61 -3.63
CA HIS A 729 1.86 5.40 -4.39
C HIS A 729 2.54 6.62 -5.02
N TYR A 730 2.12 6.99 -6.22
CA TYR A 730 2.59 8.20 -6.88
C TYR A 730 1.42 8.86 -7.61
N SER A 731 1.53 10.17 -7.84
CA SER A 731 0.61 10.91 -8.70
C SER A 731 1.38 11.93 -9.53
N SER A 732 0.96 12.12 -10.77
CA SER A 732 1.41 13.19 -11.65
C SER A 732 0.61 14.48 -11.41
N ASN A 733 -0.61 14.39 -10.89
CA ASN A 733 -1.54 15.51 -10.79
C ASN A 733 -1.68 16.05 -9.35
N HIS A 734 -0.55 16.32 -8.70
CA HIS A 734 -0.52 16.95 -7.38
C HIS A 734 -1.07 18.38 -7.41
N SER A 735 -1.79 18.76 -6.34
CA SER A 735 -2.41 20.07 -6.16
C SER A 735 -1.77 20.87 -5.01
N ASN A 736 -2.42 21.94 -4.55
CA ASN A 736 -1.95 22.78 -3.44
C ASN A 736 -2.45 22.26 -2.09
N ILE A 737 -1.63 22.39 -1.06
CA ILE A 737 -1.90 21.89 0.29
C ILE A 737 -3.19 22.47 0.91
N CYS A 738 -3.50 23.74 0.64
CA CYS A 738 -4.69 24.44 1.15
C CYS A 738 -6.03 23.85 0.68
N LEU A 739 -6.01 22.94 -0.32
CA LEU A 739 -7.20 22.27 -0.82
C LEU A 739 -7.58 21.05 0.03
N LYS A 740 -6.62 20.48 0.76
CA LYS A 740 -6.84 19.36 1.70
C LYS A 740 -6.73 19.80 3.16
N HIS A 741 -5.69 20.58 3.48
CA HIS A 741 -5.32 20.88 4.85
C HIS A 741 -5.53 22.34 5.21
N LYS A 742 -5.98 22.56 6.45
CA LYS A 742 -6.09 23.89 7.06
C LYS A 742 -4.85 24.23 7.86
N ILE A 743 -3.75 24.59 7.18
CA ILE A 743 -2.50 25.00 7.85
C ILE A 743 -2.41 26.52 7.84
N VAL A 744 -2.49 27.14 9.02
CA VAL A 744 -2.38 28.59 9.17
C VAL A 744 -0.94 28.96 9.53
N GLY A 745 -0.35 29.85 8.74
CA GLY A 745 0.97 30.41 8.97
C GLY A 745 0.98 31.47 10.07
N ARG A 746 2.19 31.86 10.54
CA ARG A 746 2.34 32.95 11.53
C ARG A 746 1.79 34.32 11.07
N ASN A 747 1.62 34.52 9.76
CA ASN A 747 0.96 35.70 9.19
C ASN A 747 -0.57 35.66 9.31
N GLY A 748 -1.14 34.62 9.93
CA GLY A 748 -2.59 34.44 10.05
C GLY A 748 -3.27 34.02 8.74
N GLN A 749 -2.49 33.64 7.73
CA GLN A 749 -3.00 33.23 6.42
C GLN A 749 -2.85 31.72 6.21
N LEU A 750 -3.74 31.16 5.40
CA LEU A 750 -3.73 29.76 5.01
C LEU A 750 -2.58 29.49 4.05
N LEU A 751 -1.74 28.52 4.38
CA LEU A 751 -0.60 28.12 3.57
C LEU A 751 -1.07 27.52 2.24
N SER A 752 -0.78 28.19 1.13
CA SER A 752 -1.30 27.82 -0.20
C SER A 752 -0.23 27.22 -1.13
N LEU A 753 0.71 26.44 -0.58
CA LEU A 753 1.86 25.92 -1.31
C LEU A 753 1.54 24.68 -2.19
N PRO A 754 2.22 24.53 -3.34
CA PRO A 754 2.30 23.26 -4.08
C PRO A 754 2.69 22.08 -3.19
N CYS A 755 2.13 20.89 -3.44
CA CYS A 755 2.44 19.66 -2.69
C CYS A 755 3.95 19.39 -2.56
N ALA A 756 4.71 19.50 -3.64
CA ALA A 756 6.16 19.30 -3.65
C ALA A 756 6.92 20.24 -2.69
N ASN A 757 6.45 21.47 -2.56
CA ASN A 757 7.03 22.46 -1.67
C ASN A 757 6.65 22.22 -0.22
N ALA A 758 5.41 21.82 0.04
CA ALA A 758 4.99 21.40 1.37
C ALA A 758 5.79 20.18 1.88
N ILE A 759 6.09 19.22 0.99
CA ILE A 759 6.97 18.08 1.28
C ILE A 759 8.36 18.54 1.72
N ALA A 760 8.99 19.43 0.96
CA ALA A 760 10.32 19.94 1.28
C ALA A 760 10.35 20.69 2.64
N LEU A 761 9.25 21.34 3.01
CA LEU A 761 9.12 22.02 4.30
C LEU A 761 8.91 21.04 5.46
N ASN A 762 8.17 19.95 5.23
CA ASN A 762 8.04 18.87 6.21
C ASN A 762 9.37 18.15 6.44
N GLU A 763 10.12 17.83 5.37
CA GLU A 763 11.47 17.26 5.47
C GLU A 763 12.44 18.20 6.22
N SER A 764 12.26 19.51 6.04
CA SER A 764 13.01 20.55 6.77
C SER A 764 12.50 20.79 8.20
N LYS A 765 11.52 20.01 8.68
CA LYS A 765 10.84 20.16 9.99
C LYS A 765 10.26 21.56 10.24
N LYS A 766 9.85 22.25 9.17
CA LYS A 766 9.24 23.58 9.23
C LYS A 766 7.73 23.54 9.29
N ILE A 767 7.12 22.44 8.86
CA ILE A 767 5.68 22.14 8.96
C ILE A 767 5.59 20.72 9.51
N PHE A 768 4.60 20.44 10.34
CA PHE A 768 4.31 19.10 10.86
C PHE A 768 2.93 18.67 10.35
N PHE A 769 2.86 17.49 9.75
CA PHE A 769 1.59 16.83 9.48
C PHE A 769 1.17 15.98 10.69
N LEU A 770 -0.11 15.66 10.79
CA LEU A 770 -0.63 14.75 11.82
C LEU A 770 0.02 13.36 11.68
N ASP A 771 0.10 12.62 12.79
CA ASP A 771 0.78 11.32 12.82
C ASP A 771 0.16 10.29 11.84
N GLU A 772 -1.15 10.34 11.63
CA GLU A 772 -1.86 9.52 10.63
C GLU A 772 -1.42 9.85 9.20
N ASP A 773 -1.27 11.14 8.86
CA ASP A 773 -0.77 11.57 7.54
C ASP A 773 0.72 11.21 7.34
N LEU A 774 1.51 11.13 8.42
CA LEU A 774 2.94 10.76 8.38
C LEU A 774 3.16 9.27 8.08
N GLN A 775 2.31 8.37 8.60
CA GLN A 775 2.36 6.95 8.27
C GLN A 775 2.03 6.70 6.80
N ASP A 776 1.00 7.35 6.29
CA ASP A 776 0.65 7.27 4.87
C ASP A 776 1.66 7.99 3.99
N PHE A 777 2.31 9.05 4.46
CA PHE A 777 3.37 9.76 3.72
C PHE A 777 4.51 8.84 3.30
N GLN A 778 4.91 7.88 4.15
CA GLN A 778 5.99 6.93 3.85
C GLN A 778 5.63 5.94 2.74
N LYS A 779 4.33 5.70 2.50
CA LYS A 779 3.80 4.85 1.43
C LYS A 779 3.77 5.56 0.08
N TRP A 780 4.15 6.85 0.00
CA TRP A 780 4.12 7.64 -1.24
C TRP A 780 5.53 7.93 -1.77
N ASN A 781 5.71 7.83 -3.08
CA ASN A 781 6.91 8.20 -3.80
C ASN A 781 6.78 9.62 -4.33
N PHE A 782 7.33 10.56 -3.56
CA PHE A 782 7.46 11.95 -3.97
C PHE A 782 8.80 12.15 -4.69
N LYS A 783 8.82 12.00 -6.02
CA LYS A 783 10.02 12.33 -6.80
C LYS A 783 10.39 13.81 -6.58
N LYS A 784 11.67 14.10 -6.32
CA LYS A 784 12.18 15.48 -6.30
C LYS A 784 11.91 16.14 -7.66
N GLY A 785 11.23 17.30 -7.65
CA GLY A 785 10.92 18.07 -8.87
C GLY A 785 9.49 17.93 -9.42
N ILE A 786 8.53 17.35 -8.67
CA ILE A 786 7.11 17.37 -9.05
C ILE A 786 6.64 18.82 -9.23
N LYS A 787 6.18 19.16 -10.44
CA LYS A 787 5.61 20.46 -10.78
C LYS A 787 4.11 20.43 -10.63
N VAL A 788 3.53 21.38 -9.94
CA VAL A 788 2.07 21.52 -9.93
C VAL A 788 1.61 22.09 -11.28
N LYS A 789 0.58 21.48 -11.89
CA LYS A 789 -0.01 21.95 -13.15
C LYS A 789 -0.52 23.38 -12.95
N SER A 790 -0.36 24.24 -13.97
CA SER A 790 -0.85 25.63 -13.95
C SER A 790 -2.35 25.74 -13.62
N PHE A 791 -3.12 24.70 -13.92
CA PHE A 791 -4.51 24.55 -13.50
C PHE A 791 -4.73 24.77 -12.00
N TRP A 792 -3.96 24.13 -11.13
CA TRP A 792 -4.15 24.23 -9.68
C TRP A 792 -3.74 25.60 -9.13
N ILE A 793 -2.72 26.22 -9.73
CA ILE A 793 -2.31 27.60 -9.42
C ILE A 793 -3.41 28.58 -9.82
N TRP A 794 -3.95 28.45 -11.03
CA TRP A 794 -5.08 29.26 -11.51
C TRP A 794 -6.32 29.07 -10.62
N PHE A 795 -6.66 27.83 -10.28
CA PHE A 795 -7.84 27.52 -9.46
C PHE A 795 -7.75 28.17 -8.08
N VAL A 796 -6.62 28.00 -7.38
CA VAL A 796 -6.44 28.59 -6.04
C VAL A 796 -6.44 30.11 -6.08
N ALA A 797 -5.84 30.73 -7.10
CA ALA A 797 -5.84 32.20 -7.25
C ALA A 797 -7.23 32.74 -7.59
N THR A 798 -7.95 32.09 -8.51
CA THR A 798 -9.27 32.52 -8.99
C THR A 798 -10.32 32.40 -7.91
N TYR A 799 -10.27 31.33 -7.11
CA TYR A 799 -11.28 31.03 -6.09
C TYR A 799 -10.82 31.33 -4.67
N ALA A 800 -9.87 32.24 -4.50
CA ALA A 800 -9.27 32.56 -3.20
C ALA A 800 -10.32 33.02 -2.16
N GLU A 801 -11.33 33.79 -2.58
CA GLU A 801 -12.40 34.25 -1.69
C GLU A 801 -13.33 33.10 -1.26
N GLN A 802 -13.71 32.23 -2.19
CA GLN A 802 -14.51 31.04 -1.88
C GLN A 802 -13.74 30.05 -0.99
N LEU A 803 -12.43 29.87 -1.25
CA LEU A 803 -11.56 29.03 -0.42
C LEU A 803 -11.34 29.63 0.97
N LYS A 804 -11.27 30.95 1.10
CA LYS A 804 -11.27 31.64 2.39
C LYS A 804 -12.55 31.32 3.18
N ASN A 805 -13.71 31.40 2.53
CA ASN A 805 -14.99 31.09 3.18
C ASN A 805 -15.09 29.62 3.59
N LYS A 806 -14.61 28.68 2.74
CA LYS A 806 -14.53 27.25 3.08
C LYS A 806 -13.64 26.99 4.30
N ASN A 807 -12.56 27.74 4.44
CA ASN A 807 -11.60 27.61 5.53
C ASN A 807 -11.88 28.64 6.64
N GLU A 808 -13.14 28.79 7.07
CA GLU A 808 -13.53 29.59 8.25
C GLU A 808 -13.03 31.06 8.24
N GLY A 809 -12.85 31.65 7.06
CA GLY A 809 -12.47 33.05 6.92
C GLY A 809 -10.96 33.32 6.90
N TYR A 810 -10.10 32.30 6.98
CA TYR A 810 -8.65 32.47 6.85
C TYR A 810 -8.24 32.80 5.41
N ALA A 811 -7.65 33.97 5.19
CA ALA A 811 -7.21 34.39 3.86
C ALA A 811 -6.05 33.53 3.35
N LEU A 812 -5.96 33.25 2.05
CA LEU A 812 -4.88 32.45 1.48
C LEU A 812 -3.59 33.26 1.33
N ASP A 813 -2.45 32.64 1.63
CA ASP A 813 -1.13 33.22 1.39
C ASP A 813 -0.74 33.11 -0.09
N LEU A 814 -1.16 34.08 -0.90
CA LEU A 814 -0.86 34.15 -2.33
C LEU A 814 0.40 34.97 -2.64
N ASP A 815 1.09 35.56 -1.65
CA ASP A 815 2.32 36.37 -1.85
C ASP A 815 3.58 35.49 -1.97
N ASN A 816 3.53 34.50 -2.86
CA ASN A 816 4.63 33.60 -3.15
C ASN A 816 4.93 33.52 -4.66
N ASP A 817 6.14 33.06 -4.99
CA ASP A 817 6.65 33.05 -6.37
C ASP A 817 5.77 32.23 -7.34
N PHE A 818 4.97 31.27 -6.85
CA PHE A 818 4.09 30.44 -7.68
C PHE A 818 2.91 31.21 -8.24
N PHE A 819 2.27 32.06 -7.42
CA PHE A 819 1.10 32.83 -7.84
C PHE A 819 1.45 34.14 -8.56
N ARG A 820 2.72 34.56 -8.54
CA ARG A 820 3.19 35.72 -9.33
C ARG A 820 3.01 35.55 -10.84
N THR A 821 3.00 34.31 -11.31
CA THR A 821 2.76 33.98 -12.73
C THR A 821 1.30 34.14 -13.14
N ASN A 822 0.37 34.15 -12.18
CA ASN A 822 -1.09 34.23 -12.32
C ASN A 822 -1.62 33.70 -13.67
N PRO A 823 -1.54 32.37 -13.91
CA PRO A 823 -1.86 31.79 -15.20
C PRO A 823 -3.31 32.11 -15.59
N THR A 824 -3.54 32.51 -16.86
CA THR A 824 -4.89 32.76 -17.36
C THR A 824 -5.70 31.47 -17.44
N LYS A 825 -7.04 31.57 -17.52
CA LYS A 825 -7.92 30.41 -17.69
C LYS A 825 -7.52 29.59 -18.92
N GLU A 826 -7.12 30.23 -20.02
CA GLU A 826 -6.66 29.56 -21.24
C GLU A 826 -5.35 28.78 -21.01
N ALA A 827 -4.39 29.36 -20.28
CA ALA A 827 -3.14 28.70 -19.92
C ALA A 827 -3.37 27.52 -18.96
N ALA A 828 -4.30 27.68 -18.01
CA ALA A 828 -4.73 26.63 -17.09
C ALA A 828 -5.35 25.44 -17.85
N LEU A 829 -6.29 25.71 -18.75
CA LEU A 829 -6.91 24.68 -19.60
C LEU A 829 -5.90 24.02 -20.54
N ALA A 830 -4.95 24.78 -21.11
CA ALA A 830 -3.89 24.24 -21.93
C ALA A 830 -2.95 23.30 -21.15
N SER A 831 -2.73 23.56 -19.85
CA SER A 831 -1.91 22.71 -18.98
C SER A 831 -2.54 21.33 -18.70
N LEU A 832 -3.86 21.20 -18.84
CA LEU A 832 -4.56 19.91 -18.74
C LEU A 832 -4.55 19.12 -20.07
N LYS A 833 -4.32 19.78 -21.21
CA LYS A 833 -4.32 19.15 -22.55
C LYS A 833 -2.96 18.61 -23.01
N LYS A 834 -1.86 18.95 -22.33
CA LYS A 834 -0.50 18.53 -22.71
C LYS A 834 -0.03 17.36 -21.83
N PRO A 835 0.57 16.28 -22.39
CA PRO A 835 1.29 15.31 -21.58
C PRO A 835 2.47 16.00 -20.88
N TYR A 836 2.84 15.50 -19.70
CA TYR A 836 3.87 16.09 -18.84
C TYR A 836 5.18 16.36 -19.61
N THR A 837 5.46 17.62 -19.96
CA THR A 837 6.76 18.04 -20.48
C THR A 837 7.60 18.61 -19.35
N PHE A 838 8.75 17.99 -19.13
CA PHE A 838 9.74 18.35 -18.12
C PHE A 838 10.41 19.69 -18.48
N GLU A 839 9.93 20.82 -17.94
CA GLU A 839 10.66 22.09 -18.10
C GLU A 839 10.62 22.97 -16.85
N ALA A 840 11.78 23.08 -16.17
CA ALA A 840 12.25 24.07 -15.17
C ALA A 840 12.25 23.72 -13.66
N ASP A 841 13.45 23.63 -13.09
CA ASP A 841 13.75 23.43 -11.66
C ASP A 841 13.18 24.55 -10.74
N PRO A 842 12.33 24.25 -9.75
CA PRO A 842 11.78 25.23 -8.81
C PRO A 842 12.77 25.71 -7.74
N PHE A 843 13.99 25.15 -7.64
CA PHE A 843 14.95 25.49 -6.58
C PHE A 843 15.81 26.76 -6.85
N LYS A 844 15.51 27.54 -7.90
CA LYS A 844 16.36 28.68 -8.29
C LYS A 844 16.10 30.02 -7.57
N SER A 845 15.04 30.22 -6.78
CA SER A 845 14.85 31.49 -6.05
C SER A 845 15.31 31.41 -4.59
N LYS A 846 16.55 31.89 -4.34
CA LYS A 846 17.15 32.04 -2.99
C LYS A 846 16.27 32.85 -2.01
N ASN A 847 15.44 33.75 -2.52
CA ASN A 847 14.58 34.63 -1.71
C ASN A 847 13.34 33.93 -1.10
N HIS A 848 12.96 32.74 -1.57
CA HIS A 848 11.73 32.08 -1.11
C HIS A 848 11.93 31.32 0.21
N TYR A 849 13.12 30.76 0.45
CA TYR A 849 13.43 29.99 1.66
C TYR A 849 13.52 30.85 2.94
N GLU A 850 13.97 32.11 2.83
CA GLU A 850 14.09 33.04 3.97
C GLU A 850 12.73 33.59 4.42
N ARG A 851 11.76 33.74 3.50
CA ARG A 851 10.38 34.09 3.87
C ARG A 851 9.64 32.94 4.54
N ILE A 852 9.84 31.68 4.12
CA ILE A 852 9.10 30.54 4.68
C ILE A 852 9.59 30.13 6.09
N THR A 853 10.83 30.47 6.47
CA THR A 853 11.34 30.21 7.84
C THR A 853 10.60 30.95 8.96
N SER A 854 9.72 31.91 8.64
CA SER A 854 8.91 32.60 9.65
C SER A 854 7.57 31.91 9.97
N TYR A 855 7.25 30.72 9.43
CA TYR A 855 5.84 30.29 9.33
C TYR A 855 5.21 29.37 10.38
N CYS A 856 5.89 28.80 11.39
CA CYS A 856 5.19 27.88 12.31
C CYS A 856 5.38 28.17 13.81
N SER A 857 4.27 28.47 14.49
CA SER A 857 4.01 28.13 15.89
C SER A 857 2.67 27.39 15.90
N ILE A 858 2.63 26.23 16.58
CA ILE A 858 1.45 25.37 16.72
C ILE A 858 0.45 26.06 17.65
N GLN A 859 -0.83 26.10 17.23
CA GLN A 859 -1.96 25.88 18.13
C GLN A 859 -2.64 24.59 17.68
#